data_AF-A0A538BTV5-F1
#
_entry.id   AF-A0A538BTV5-F1
#
_cell.length_a   1.000
_cell.length_b   1.000
_cell.length_c   1.000
_cell.angle_alpha   90.00
_cell.angle_beta   90.00
_cell.angle_gamma   90.00
#
_symmetry.space_group_name_H-M   'P 1'
#
loop_
_entity.id
_entity.type
_entity.pdbx_description
1 polymer ?
#
loop_
_entity_poly.entity_id
_entity_poly.type
_entity_poly.pdbx_seq_one_letter_code
_entity_poly.pdbx_strand_id
1 'polypeptide(L)'
;MTTTDLEVSARLTIDVQVSEPGVALIPARLLADTVKSLSDSPVDVETDQSQARIRCAAYEGSLRLLPAEDFPGLQEPGGTLVEAEAGAFAEAVSQVARAASRDEARPVLTGVLVEVSREGCVLVATDSYRLAVRDLVASADGEAKAIVPERAFSEAGRAASGDEKGKVEILVDDAQVSFRAGGLTLTSRLIEGEFPNYRQLLPDTHESRLTVSRQQLLDAVRRVGLLARDTTPVRLEFNALGVKLSSSSPDLGQAVETVEARYEGDDLTVAFNPQYLIDGLTAAVGESVRLDVLRDYRNHVHTHVDLGDDGVIVVAGPNGEGKTNLLEAMHFLYSLGSPRVSASDPLVRYGADAAYVRGEFETRDGRVLVEVEILRKGANRVQVDRSTVRRRRDLRRAVRVVLFGPFDLPIVIGDPARRRGFMDEVVVLLQPTRDTLTGTYERVLRQRNRLLKEHEGRGAPPELEAWDEQLIQTGAAVIRARAESVDAIAPPASQAFSAVSGYDLMVRYAPNVSPADVEAGFRHRLDERRSDELQRRTSLVGPHRDDLELGVRDLGARSFASHGETWVAALALRLGLATAVEAAIGEPPVLLVDDPYSALDPARRDRIASILAARPGQVVISVADEADVPAQATAILDVRAGSVAARHEAA
;
A
#
# COMPACT_ATOMS: atom_id res chain seq x y z
N MET A 1 -31.63 39.65 -7.48
CA MET A 1 -32.22 38.63 -6.58
C MET A 1 -31.14 38.07 -5.67
N THR A 2 -31.44 37.80 -4.39
CA THR A 2 -30.46 37.30 -3.42
C THR A 2 -31.08 36.16 -2.59
N THR A 3 -30.32 35.10 -2.32
CA THR A 3 -30.73 33.97 -1.46
C THR A 3 -29.56 33.51 -0.60
N THR A 4 -29.84 32.89 0.55
CA THR A 4 -28.81 32.35 1.47
C THR A 4 -29.40 31.33 2.43
N ASP A 5 -28.61 30.33 2.80
CA ASP A 5 -28.86 29.40 3.92
C ASP A 5 -27.85 29.60 5.06
N LEU A 6 -27.13 30.72 5.05
CA LEU A 6 -26.02 31.12 5.96
C LEU A 6 -24.69 30.38 5.73
N GLU A 7 -24.67 29.30 4.94
CA GLU A 7 -23.45 28.60 4.53
C GLU A 7 -23.07 28.95 3.09
N VAL A 8 -24.08 29.07 2.23
CA VAL A 8 -24.00 29.48 0.84
C VAL A 8 -24.95 30.65 0.62
N SER A 9 -24.47 31.68 -0.07
CA SER A 9 -25.29 32.79 -0.54
C SER A 9 -25.10 33.00 -2.03
N ALA A 10 -26.18 33.34 -2.73
CA ALA A 10 -26.16 33.63 -4.15
C ALA A 10 -26.85 34.96 -4.43
N ARG A 11 -26.23 35.79 -5.27
CA ARG A 11 -26.75 37.08 -5.75
C ARG A 11 -26.75 37.03 -7.28
N LEU A 12 -27.93 37.16 -7.89
CA LEU A 12 -28.12 37.21 -9.34
C LEU A 12 -28.62 38.59 -9.74
N THR A 13 -27.90 39.25 -10.65
CA THR A 13 -28.32 40.49 -11.29
C THR A 13 -29.03 40.16 -12.60
N ILE A 14 -30.23 40.72 -12.77
CA ILE A 14 -31.07 40.53 -13.96
C ILE A 14 -31.46 41.92 -14.44
N ASP A 15 -31.36 42.16 -15.75
CA ASP A 15 -31.84 43.40 -16.36
C ASP A 15 -33.37 43.41 -16.38
N VAL A 16 -33.97 44.42 -15.75
CA VAL A 16 -35.43 44.59 -15.65
C VAL A 16 -35.81 46.05 -15.89
N GLN A 17 -37.01 46.29 -16.40
CA GLN A 17 -37.58 47.64 -16.43
C GLN A 17 -38.16 47.97 -15.06
N VAL A 18 -37.61 48.98 -14.40
CA VAL A 18 -38.01 49.39 -13.04
C VAL A 18 -38.81 50.69 -13.12
N SER A 19 -40.09 50.62 -12.72
CA SER A 19 -40.91 51.82 -12.54
C SER A 19 -40.59 52.52 -11.22
N GLU A 20 -40.52 51.76 -10.11
CA GLU A 20 -40.20 52.26 -8.77
C GLU A 20 -39.19 51.33 -8.08
N PRO A 21 -38.06 51.84 -7.55
CA PRO A 21 -37.11 51.04 -6.80
C PRO A 21 -37.68 50.53 -5.47
N GLY A 22 -37.37 49.28 -5.10
CA GLY A 22 -37.84 48.70 -3.85
C GLY A 22 -37.11 47.39 -3.47
N VAL A 23 -37.45 46.87 -2.29
CA VAL A 23 -36.95 45.58 -1.76
C VAL A 23 -38.13 44.76 -1.29
N ALA A 24 -38.18 43.49 -1.69
CA ALA A 24 -39.20 42.54 -1.25
C ALA A 24 -38.56 41.17 -0.98
N LEU A 25 -38.97 40.53 0.10
CA LEU A 25 -38.56 39.17 0.43
C LEU A 25 -39.69 38.18 0.09
N ILE A 26 -39.42 37.25 -0.83
CA ILE A 26 -40.41 36.32 -1.38
C ILE A 26 -39.98 34.88 -1.07
N PRO A 27 -40.90 33.97 -0.68
CA PRO A 27 -40.60 32.55 -0.53
C PRO A 27 -40.04 31.92 -1.81
N ALA A 28 -38.75 31.57 -1.81
CA ALA A 28 -38.00 31.19 -3.00
C ALA A 28 -38.60 29.99 -3.76
N ARG A 29 -39.04 28.95 -3.05
CA ARG A 29 -39.62 27.74 -3.67
C ARG A 29 -40.91 28.04 -4.42
N LEU A 30 -41.80 28.82 -3.82
CA LEU A 30 -43.07 29.21 -4.45
C LEU A 30 -42.82 30.10 -5.67
N LEU A 31 -41.89 31.05 -5.57
CA LEU A 31 -41.52 31.90 -6.70
C LEU A 31 -40.96 31.06 -7.85
N ALA A 32 -40.05 30.13 -7.57
CA ALA A 32 -39.45 29.25 -8.57
C ALA A 32 -40.48 28.34 -9.25
N ASP A 33 -41.36 27.71 -8.47
CA ASP A 33 -42.44 26.86 -9.01
C ASP A 33 -43.42 27.67 -9.86
N THR A 34 -43.73 28.91 -9.44
CA THR A 34 -44.57 29.83 -10.20
C THR A 34 -43.91 30.16 -11.53
N VAL A 35 -42.68 30.66 -11.54
CA VAL A 35 -41.95 31.07 -12.76
C VAL A 35 -41.80 29.90 -13.74
N LYS A 36 -41.49 28.69 -13.26
CA LYS A 36 -41.38 27.49 -14.12
C LYS A 36 -42.69 27.09 -14.81
N SER A 37 -43.83 27.49 -14.25
CA SER A 37 -45.15 27.20 -14.81
C SER A 37 -45.65 28.26 -15.80
N LEU A 38 -44.99 29.42 -15.87
CA LEU A 38 -45.40 30.51 -16.74
C LEU A 38 -45.09 30.20 -18.21
N SER A 39 -45.92 30.74 -19.10
CA SER A 39 -45.63 30.74 -20.54
C SER A 39 -44.43 31.64 -20.84
N ASP A 40 -43.79 31.41 -21.99
CA ASP A 40 -42.71 32.27 -22.51
C ASP A 40 -43.29 33.63 -22.97
N SER A 41 -43.45 34.56 -22.02
CA SER A 41 -44.03 35.89 -22.20
C SER A 41 -43.51 36.85 -21.12
N PRO A 42 -43.57 38.18 -21.32
CA PRO A 42 -43.14 39.15 -20.32
C PRO A 42 -43.81 38.92 -18.97
N VAL A 43 -43.02 39.00 -17.90
CA VAL A 43 -43.47 38.83 -16.52
C VAL A 43 -43.41 40.16 -15.80
N ASP A 44 -44.56 40.66 -15.36
CA ASP A 44 -44.65 41.85 -14.52
C ASP A 44 -44.72 41.43 -13.05
N VAL A 45 -43.91 42.07 -12.20
CA VAL A 45 -43.91 41.86 -10.76
C VAL A 45 -44.16 43.19 -10.06
N GLU A 46 -45.26 43.27 -9.32
CA GLU A 46 -45.68 44.46 -8.57
C GLU A 46 -45.78 44.09 -7.09
N THR A 47 -45.13 44.87 -6.21
CA THR A 47 -45.09 44.56 -4.77
C THR A 47 -45.78 45.64 -3.95
N ASP A 48 -46.65 45.24 -3.03
CA ASP A 48 -47.14 46.10 -1.95
C ASP A 48 -46.49 45.69 -0.60
N GLN A 49 -46.96 46.23 0.53
CA GLN A 49 -46.40 45.90 1.85
C GLN A 49 -46.61 44.44 2.30
N SER A 50 -47.46 43.69 1.60
CA SER A 50 -47.94 42.37 2.03
C SER A 50 -47.80 41.27 0.99
N GLN A 51 -47.82 41.62 -0.30
CA GLN A 51 -47.85 40.66 -1.40
C GLN A 51 -47.04 41.13 -2.62
N ALA A 52 -46.43 40.17 -3.32
CA ALA A 52 -45.95 40.31 -4.69
C ALA A 52 -46.99 39.76 -5.65
N ARG A 53 -47.55 40.61 -6.53
CA ARG A 53 -48.39 40.20 -7.66
C ARG A 53 -47.51 39.90 -8.86
N ILE A 54 -47.75 38.76 -9.50
CA ILE A 54 -47.02 38.27 -10.67
C ILE A 54 -48.03 38.12 -11.81
N ARG A 55 -47.79 38.79 -12.93
CA ARG A 55 -48.61 38.71 -14.14
C ARG A 55 -47.76 38.22 -15.31
N CYS A 56 -48.30 37.29 -16.11
CA CYS A 56 -47.67 36.82 -17.34
C CYS A 56 -48.75 36.31 -18.29
N ALA A 57 -48.93 36.95 -19.45
CA ALA A 57 -50.01 36.64 -20.38
C ALA A 57 -51.39 36.57 -19.70
N ALA A 58 -52.03 35.40 -19.66
CA ALA A 58 -53.34 35.19 -19.01
C ALA A 58 -53.24 34.82 -17.52
N TYR A 59 -52.02 34.62 -17.00
CA TYR A 59 -51.78 34.30 -15.61
C TYR A 59 -51.69 35.58 -14.76
N GLU A 60 -52.44 35.61 -13.66
CA GLU A 60 -52.29 36.58 -12.58
C GLU A 60 -52.38 35.83 -11.24
N GLY A 61 -51.36 36.01 -10.40
CA GLY A 61 -51.30 35.41 -9.07
C GLY A 61 -50.59 36.33 -8.08
N SER A 62 -50.70 36.02 -6.78
CA SER A 62 -49.97 36.76 -5.74
C SER A 62 -49.32 35.82 -4.72
N LEU A 63 -48.13 36.22 -4.27
CA LEU A 63 -47.35 35.55 -3.23
C LEU A 63 -47.26 36.47 -2.02
N ARG A 64 -47.45 35.95 -0.81
CA ARG A 64 -47.23 36.73 0.41
C ARG A 64 -45.74 37.03 0.60
N LEU A 65 -45.44 38.28 0.96
CA LEU A 65 -44.10 38.70 1.31
C LEU A 65 -43.73 38.26 2.73
N LEU A 66 -42.44 38.08 2.94
CA LEU A 66 -41.82 37.97 4.25
C LEU A 66 -41.25 39.35 4.64
N PRO A 67 -41.00 39.63 5.93
CA PRO A 67 -40.35 40.87 6.35
C PRO A 67 -38.95 40.99 5.73
N ALA A 68 -38.66 42.10 5.05
CA ALA A 68 -37.38 42.25 4.35
C ALA A 68 -36.20 42.38 5.32
N GLU A 69 -36.44 42.93 6.51
CA GLU A 69 -35.50 43.03 7.62
C GLU A 69 -35.07 41.67 8.19
N ASP A 70 -35.83 40.60 7.95
CA ASP A 70 -35.45 39.24 8.35
C ASP A 70 -34.35 38.66 7.45
N PHE A 71 -34.09 39.27 6.29
CA PHE A 71 -33.02 38.81 5.41
C PHE A 71 -31.66 39.22 5.98
N PRO A 72 -30.72 38.28 6.17
CA PRO A 72 -29.43 38.59 6.78
C PRO A 72 -28.56 39.47 5.87
N GLY A 73 -27.80 40.37 6.47
CA GLY A 73 -26.79 41.15 5.76
C GLY A 73 -25.67 40.26 5.22
N LEU A 74 -25.37 40.36 3.93
CA LEU A 74 -24.26 39.65 3.29
C LEU A 74 -23.04 40.58 3.22
N GLN A 75 -21.88 40.08 3.63
CA GLN A 75 -20.62 40.80 3.48
C GLN A 75 -20.14 40.75 2.03
N GLU A 76 -19.47 41.81 1.58
CA GLU A 76 -18.76 41.78 0.29
C GLU A 76 -17.56 40.83 0.41
N PRO A 77 -17.41 39.88 -0.52
CA PRO A 77 -16.33 38.91 -0.47
C PRO A 77 -14.96 39.58 -0.69
N GLY A 78 -13.97 39.17 0.11
CA GLY A 78 -12.57 39.59 -0.01
C GLY A 78 -11.65 38.39 -0.23
N GLY A 79 -10.33 38.63 -0.18
CA GLY A 79 -9.30 37.60 -0.32
C GLY A 79 -8.49 37.70 -1.61
N THR A 80 -7.76 36.64 -1.93
CA THR A 80 -6.93 36.52 -3.14
C THR A 80 -7.84 36.38 -4.36
N LEU A 81 -7.69 37.27 -5.34
CA LEU A 81 -8.44 37.26 -6.59
C LEU A 81 -7.76 36.35 -7.62
N VAL A 82 -8.54 35.45 -8.20
CA VAL A 82 -8.15 34.57 -9.30
C VAL A 82 -9.12 34.78 -10.46
N GLU A 83 -8.61 35.16 -11.62
CA GLU A 83 -9.40 35.28 -12.84
C GLU A 83 -9.11 34.12 -13.80
N ALA A 84 -10.17 33.49 -14.32
CA ALA A 84 -10.09 32.45 -15.34
C ALA A 84 -11.13 32.68 -16.46
N GLU A 85 -10.92 32.07 -17.62
CA GLU A 85 -11.95 31.99 -18.65
C GLU A 85 -13.13 31.13 -18.15
N ALA A 86 -14.36 31.61 -18.34
CA ALA A 86 -15.54 30.95 -17.81
C ALA A 86 -15.74 29.52 -18.35
N GLY A 87 -15.56 29.32 -19.66
CA GLY A 87 -15.63 27.99 -20.28
C GLY A 87 -14.59 27.03 -19.69
N ALA A 88 -13.33 27.47 -19.56
CA ALA A 88 -12.25 26.67 -19.00
C ALA A 88 -12.49 26.30 -17.52
N PHE A 89 -13.00 27.25 -16.73
CA PHE A 89 -13.39 27.00 -15.34
C PHE A 89 -14.54 25.99 -15.25
N ALA A 90 -15.60 26.15 -16.05
CA ALA A 90 -16.73 25.23 -16.08
C ALA A 90 -16.31 23.81 -16.44
N GLU A 91 -15.44 23.66 -17.46
CA GLU A 91 -14.87 22.37 -17.84
C GLU A 91 -14.07 21.76 -16.68
N ALA A 92 -13.16 22.54 -16.08
CA ALA A 92 -12.31 22.08 -14.99
C ALA A 92 -13.13 21.62 -13.77
N VAL A 93 -14.16 22.38 -13.38
CA VAL A 93 -15.11 22.01 -12.32
C VAL A 93 -15.77 20.67 -12.66
N SER A 94 -16.27 20.51 -13.88
CA SER A 94 -16.96 19.28 -14.30
C SER A 94 -16.05 18.04 -14.26
N GLN A 95 -14.73 18.22 -14.41
CA GLN A 95 -13.72 17.17 -14.38
C GLN A 95 -13.38 16.74 -12.95
N VAL A 96 -13.19 17.69 -12.04
CA VAL A 96 -12.72 17.41 -10.67
C VAL A 96 -13.85 17.11 -9.69
N ALA A 97 -14.96 17.85 -9.71
CA ALA A 97 -16.01 17.79 -8.68
C ALA A 97 -16.59 16.38 -8.48
N ARG A 98 -16.69 15.60 -9.56
CA ARG A 98 -17.21 14.23 -9.53
C ARG A 98 -16.39 13.25 -8.68
N ALA A 99 -15.11 13.56 -8.41
CA ALA A 99 -14.23 12.72 -7.60
C ALA A 99 -14.32 13.02 -6.10
N ALA A 100 -15.05 14.07 -5.70
CA ALA A 100 -15.28 14.38 -4.28
C ALA A 100 -16.15 13.30 -3.62
N SER A 101 -15.88 13.05 -2.34
CA SER A 101 -16.62 12.12 -1.51
C SER A 101 -18.05 12.62 -1.24
N ARG A 102 -18.99 11.68 -1.13
CA ARG A 102 -20.33 11.94 -0.57
C ARG A 102 -20.44 11.57 0.90
N ASP A 103 -19.37 11.04 1.48
CA ASP A 103 -19.30 10.61 2.88
C ASP A 103 -19.00 11.80 3.79
N GLU A 104 -20.01 12.22 4.55
CA GLU A 104 -19.92 13.31 5.52
C GLU A 104 -19.01 12.96 6.73
N ALA A 105 -18.63 11.69 6.92
CA ALA A 105 -17.69 11.29 7.98
C ALA A 105 -16.26 11.81 7.74
N ARG A 106 -15.93 12.20 6.51
CA ARG A 106 -14.64 12.84 6.15
C ARG A 106 -14.92 14.16 5.41
N PRO A 107 -15.32 15.24 6.12
CA PRO A 107 -15.73 16.50 5.50
C PRO A 107 -14.70 17.06 4.50
N VAL A 108 -13.41 16.95 4.82
CA VAL A 108 -12.31 17.42 3.94
C VAL A 108 -12.38 16.80 2.53
N LEU A 109 -12.85 15.56 2.40
CA LEU A 109 -12.94 14.87 1.11
C LEU A 109 -14.23 15.18 0.34
N THR A 110 -15.21 15.84 0.97
CA THR A 110 -16.45 16.27 0.29
C THR A 110 -16.27 17.58 -0.47
N GLY A 111 -15.11 18.22 -0.34
CA GLY A 111 -14.74 19.42 -1.07
C GLY A 111 -13.70 19.19 -2.16
N VAL A 112 -13.49 20.25 -2.95
CA VAL A 112 -12.44 20.39 -3.94
C VAL A 112 -11.36 21.28 -3.34
N LEU A 113 -10.14 20.77 -3.26
CA LEU A 113 -8.98 21.56 -2.93
C LEU A 113 -8.65 22.50 -4.10
N VAL A 114 -8.52 23.79 -3.79
CA VAL A 114 -8.10 24.86 -4.69
C VAL A 114 -6.75 25.36 -4.18
N GLU A 115 -5.69 25.12 -4.95
CA GLU A 115 -4.34 25.64 -4.69
C GLU A 115 -4.00 26.72 -5.72
N VAL A 116 -3.95 27.97 -5.27
CA VAL A 116 -3.65 29.15 -6.08
C VAL A 116 -2.18 29.49 -5.94
N SER A 117 -1.52 29.67 -7.07
CA SER A 117 -0.15 30.14 -7.17
C SER A 117 -0.02 31.25 -8.21
N ARG A 118 1.15 31.88 -8.29
CA ARG A 118 1.45 32.87 -9.35
C ARG A 118 1.45 32.28 -10.76
N GLU A 119 1.59 30.96 -10.89
CA GLU A 119 1.69 30.25 -12.18
C GLU A 119 0.35 29.66 -12.64
N GLY A 120 -0.68 29.67 -11.79
CA GLY A 120 -2.00 29.14 -12.10
C GLY A 120 -2.72 28.59 -10.88
N CYS A 121 -3.85 27.93 -11.13
CA CYS A 121 -4.71 27.36 -10.10
C CYS A 121 -4.82 25.84 -10.29
N VAL A 122 -4.53 25.06 -9.25
CA VAL A 122 -4.64 23.60 -9.28
C VAL A 122 -5.89 23.19 -8.50
N LEU A 123 -6.75 22.40 -9.13
CA LEU A 123 -7.98 21.88 -8.56
C LEU A 123 -7.84 20.38 -8.31
N VAL A 124 -8.19 19.92 -7.10
CA VAL A 124 -8.01 18.52 -6.71
C VAL A 124 -9.21 18.01 -5.92
N ALA A 125 -9.70 16.81 -6.26
CA ALA A 125 -10.74 16.12 -5.51
C ALA A 125 -10.47 14.62 -5.40
N THR A 126 -10.82 14.02 -4.26
CA THR A 126 -10.67 12.57 -4.02
C THR A 126 -11.69 12.05 -3.02
N ASP A 127 -12.07 10.78 -3.16
CA ASP A 127 -12.92 10.03 -2.23
C ASP A 127 -12.17 8.88 -1.53
N SER A 128 -10.83 8.88 -1.59
CA SER A 128 -9.91 7.80 -1.18
C SER A 128 -9.79 6.61 -2.16
N TYR A 129 -10.63 6.51 -3.19
CA TYR A 129 -10.56 5.43 -4.19
C TYR A 129 -10.12 5.94 -5.57
N ARG A 130 -10.38 7.21 -5.85
CA ARG A 130 -10.02 7.90 -7.10
C ARG A 130 -9.56 9.32 -6.81
N LEU A 131 -8.78 9.87 -7.72
CA LEU A 131 -8.22 11.21 -7.65
C LEU A 131 -8.43 11.90 -9.00
N ALA A 132 -8.90 13.15 -8.97
CA ALA A 132 -8.93 14.04 -10.12
C ALA A 132 -8.08 15.27 -9.82
N VAL A 133 -7.17 15.62 -10.73
CA VAL A 133 -6.30 16.80 -10.65
C VAL A 133 -6.45 17.57 -11.96
N ARG A 134 -6.63 18.88 -11.86
CA ARG A 134 -6.75 19.76 -13.02
C ARG A 134 -5.99 21.06 -12.80
N ASP A 135 -5.03 21.33 -13.68
CA ASP A 135 -4.39 22.63 -13.78
C ASP A 135 -5.30 23.56 -14.59
N LEU A 136 -5.82 24.59 -13.93
CA LEU A 136 -6.61 25.65 -14.51
C LEU A 136 -5.70 26.84 -14.82
N VAL A 137 -5.68 27.25 -16.09
CA VAL A 137 -5.02 28.48 -16.52
C VAL A 137 -5.80 29.67 -15.97
N ALA A 138 -5.20 30.37 -15.03
CA ALA A 138 -5.80 31.51 -14.35
C ALA A 138 -4.72 32.52 -13.94
N SER A 139 -5.08 33.80 -13.86
CA SER A 139 -4.23 34.83 -13.27
C SER A 139 -4.63 35.08 -11.82
N ALA A 140 -3.67 35.12 -10.90
CA ALA A 140 -3.91 35.38 -9.49
C ALA A 140 -3.09 36.57 -8.98
N ASP A 141 -3.64 37.33 -8.03
CA ASP A 141 -2.95 38.45 -7.38
C ASP A 141 -2.20 38.05 -6.08
N GLY A 142 -2.24 36.77 -5.72
CA GLY A 142 -1.63 36.21 -4.52
C GLY A 142 -1.56 34.68 -4.53
N GLU A 143 -1.26 34.10 -3.38
CA GLU A 143 -1.27 32.64 -3.14
C GLU A 143 -2.35 32.33 -2.11
N ALA A 144 -3.10 31.27 -2.36
CA ALA A 144 -4.18 30.84 -1.48
C ALA A 144 -4.36 29.33 -1.55
N LYS A 145 -4.83 28.74 -0.47
CA LYS A 145 -5.15 27.32 -0.41
C LYS A 145 -6.43 27.11 0.38
N ALA A 146 -7.42 26.50 -0.25
CA ALA A 146 -8.75 26.36 0.34
C ALA A 146 -9.42 25.05 -0.08
N ILE A 147 -10.27 24.51 0.77
CA ILE A 147 -11.13 23.37 0.44
C ILE A 147 -12.55 23.89 0.26
N VAL A 148 -13.02 23.90 -0.98
CA VAL A 148 -14.34 24.43 -1.34
C VAL A 148 -15.36 23.30 -1.35
N PRO A 149 -16.54 23.42 -0.70
CA PRO A 149 -17.58 22.41 -0.80
C PRO A 149 -17.95 22.09 -2.25
N GLU A 150 -18.02 20.80 -2.60
CA GLU A 150 -18.29 20.35 -3.98
C GLU A 150 -19.54 21.00 -4.56
N ARG A 151 -20.62 21.09 -3.78
CA ARG A 151 -21.88 21.69 -4.24
C ARG A 151 -21.72 23.14 -4.68
N ALA A 152 -21.03 23.95 -3.87
CA ALA A 152 -20.78 25.35 -4.22
C ALA A 152 -19.88 25.45 -5.45
N PHE A 153 -18.87 24.59 -5.55
CA PHE A 153 -17.95 24.54 -6.69
C PHE A 153 -18.68 24.17 -8.00
N SER A 154 -19.53 23.14 -7.97
CA SER A 154 -20.37 22.68 -9.08
C SER A 154 -21.38 23.74 -9.53
N GLU A 155 -21.98 24.46 -8.58
CA GLU A 155 -22.88 25.58 -8.87
C GLU A 155 -22.17 26.74 -9.57
N ALA A 156 -20.96 27.09 -9.11
CA ALA A 156 -20.13 28.10 -9.78
C ALA A 156 -19.77 27.68 -11.21
N GLY A 157 -19.37 26.41 -11.43
CA GLY A 157 -19.09 25.89 -12.77
C GLY A 157 -20.31 25.93 -13.69
N ARG A 158 -21.50 25.62 -13.16
CA ARG A 158 -22.76 25.72 -13.92
C ARG A 158 -23.07 27.16 -14.32
N ALA A 159 -22.85 28.13 -13.44
CA ALA A 159 -23.02 29.55 -13.77
C ALA A 159 -22.04 30.00 -14.87
N ALA A 160 -20.78 29.60 -14.77
CA ALA A 160 -19.77 29.89 -15.77
C ALA A 160 -20.07 29.30 -17.16
N SER A 161 -20.70 28.11 -17.21
CA SER A 161 -21.11 27.51 -18.48
C SER A 161 -22.18 28.32 -19.25
N GLY A 162 -22.92 29.19 -18.58
CA GLY A 162 -23.91 30.07 -19.21
C GLY A 162 -23.31 31.28 -19.93
N ASP A 163 -22.04 31.60 -19.68
CA ASP A 163 -21.30 32.74 -20.24
C ASP A 163 -19.89 32.29 -20.64
N GLU A 164 -19.79 31.28 -21.51
CA GLU A 164 -18.51 30.61 -21.82
C GLU A 164 -17.40 31.56 -22.29
N LYS A 165 -17.76 32.67 -22.95
CA LYS A 165 -16.83 33.70 -23.45
C LYS A 165 -16.49 34.77 -22.41
N GLY A 166 -17.14 34.74 -21.26
CA GLY A 166 -16.90 35.65 -20.15
C GLY A 166 -15.69 35.25 -19.31
N LYS A 167 -15.55 35.95 -18.19
CA LYS A 167 -14.56 35.64 -17.16
C LYS A 167 -15.25 35.16 -15.89
N VAL A 168 -14.55 34.34 -15.12
CA VAL A 168 -14.90 34.00 -13.75
C VAL A 168 -13.87 34.63 -12.82
N GLU A 169 -14.35 35.38 -11.84
CA GLU A 169 -13.55 35.84 -10.70
C GLU A 169 -13.77 34.90 -9.53
N ILE A 170 -12.70 34.42 -8.91
CA ILE A 170 -12.71 33.60 -7.70
C ILE A 170 -11.97 34.37 -6.63
N LEU A 171 -12.66 34.76 -5.56
CA LEU A 171 -12.05 35.39 -4.40
C LEU A 171 -11.92 34.36 -3.29
N VAL A 172 -10.69 34.07 -2.88
CA VAL A 172 -10.38 33.07 -1.85
C VAL A 172 -9.86 33.78 -0.59
N ASP A 173 -10.64 33.72 0.48
CA ASP A 173 -10.28 34.19 1.81
C ASP A 173 -10.00 32.99 2.75
N ASP A 174 -9.64 33.25 4.00
CA ASP A 174 -9.33 32.22 4.99
C ASP A 174 -10.55 31.36 5.39
N ALA A 175 -11.76 31.92 5.28
CA ALA A 175 -13.00 31.27 5.75
C ALA A 175 -14.07 31.08 4.67
N GLN A 176 -13.99 31.80 3.56
CA GLN A 176 -14.99 31.80 2.51
C GLN A 176 -14.34 31.86 1.12
N VAL A 177 -15.09 31.37 0.13
CA VAL A 177 -14.79 31.57 -1.28
C VAL A 177 -15.98 32.24 -1.95
N SER A 178 -15.71 33.13 -2.90
CA SER A 178 -16.73 33.73 -3.75
C SER A 178 -16.40 33.54 -5.23
N PHE A 179 -17.41 33.20 -6.01
CA PHE A 179 -17.34 33.03 -7.46
C PHE A 179 -18.23 34.07 -8.12
N ARG A 180 -17.70 34.84 -9.06
CA ARG A 180 -18.50 35.74 -9.91
C ARG A 180 -18.40 35.28 -11.35
N ALA A 181 -19.55 34.97 -11.95
CA ALA A 181 -19.66 34.52 -13.33
C ALA A 181 -20.90 35.18 -13.96
N GLY A 182 -20.70 36.01 -14.98
CA GLY A 182 -21.77 36.82 -15.57
C GLY A 182 -22.49 37.67 -14.52
N GLY A 183 -23.82 37.53 -14.43
CA GLY A 183 -24.65 38.22 -13.44
C GLY A 183 -24.72 37.54 -12.06
N LEU A 184 -24.11 36.36 -11.87
CA LEU A 184 -24.19 35.58 -10.62
C LEU A 184 -22.93 35.78 -9.77
N THR A 185 -23.14 36.06 -8.49
CA THR A 185 -22.13 35.97 -7.42
C THR A 185 -22.56 34.88 -6.43
N LEU A 186 -21.72 33.88 -6.22
CA LEU A 186 -21.94 32.77 -5.29
C LEU A 186 -20.86 32.78 -4.22
N THR A 187 -21.22 32.90 -2.94
CA THR A 187 -20.28 32.87 -1.82
C THR A 187 -20.58 31.66 -0.94
N SER A 188 -19.55 30.91 -0.56
CA SER A 188 -19.67 29.69 0.26
C SER A 188 -18.59 29.66 1.34
N ARG A 189 -18.92 29.10 2.51
CA ARG A 189 -17.93 28.77 3.54
C ARG A 189 -16.98 27.68 3.09
N LEU A 190 -15.72 27.79 3.49
CA LEU A 190 -14.72 26.76 3.25
C LEU A 190 -14.88 25.59 4.23
N ILE A 191 -14.43 24.42 3.80
CA ILE A 191 -14.31 23.25 4.67
C ILE A 191 -13.02 23.36 5.47
N GLU A 192 -13.13 23.34 6.79
CA GLU A 192 -11.96 23.31 7.67
C GLU A 192 -11.28 21.94 7.66
N GLY A 193 -9.95 21.93 7.55
CA GLY A 193 -9.13 20.73 7.68
C GLY A 193 -7.95 20.70 6.71
N GLU A 194 -7.19 19.61 6.75
CA GLU A 194 -6.01 19.42 5.91
C GLU A 194 -6.30 18.40 4.80
N PHE A 195 -6.23 18.83 3.54
CA PHE A 195 -6.42 17.94 2.39
C PHE A 195 -5.20 16.99 2.23
N PRO A 196 -5.41 15.71 1.90
CA PRO A 196 -4.32 14.75 1.73
C PRO A 196 -3.24 15.18 0.73
N ASN A 197 -2.00 14.74 0.94
CA ASN A 197 -0.90 15.03 0.03
C ASN A 197 -1.00 14.21 -1.27
N TYR A 198 -1.80 14.71 -2.23
CA TYR A 198 -2.12 14.04 -3.49
C TYR A 198 -0.93 13.92 -4.45
N ARG A 199 0.06 14.82 -4.38
CA ARG A 199 1.23 14.81 -5.29
C ARG A 199 2.04 13.52 -5.18
N GLN A 200 1.99 12.86 -4.03
CA GLN A 200 2.67 11.56 -3.82
C GLN A 200 1.97 10.39 -4.52
N LEU A 201 0.75 10.58 -5.03
CA LEU A 201 -0.06 9.56 -5.70
C LEU A 201 0.06 9.59 -7.24
N LEU A 202 0.74 10.61 -7.80
CA LEU A 202 0.95 10.75 -9.24
C LEU A 202 2.35 10.26 -9.61
N PRO A 203 2.50 9.11 -10.29
CA PRO A 203 3.81 8.60 -10.70
C PRO A 203 4.35 9.31 -11.96
N ASP A 204 5.67 9.40 -12.09
CA ASP A 204 6.34 10.02 -13.24
C ASP A 204 6.59 9.05 -14.42
N THR A 205 6.33 7.75 -14.26
CA THR A 205 6.62 6.70 -15.26
C THR A 205 5.50 5.66 -15.38
N HIS A 206 5.30 5.14 -16.60
CA HIS A 206 4.22 4.20 -16.92
C HIS A 206 4.71 3.13 -17.92
N GLU A 207 4.58 1.85 -17.56
CA GLU A 207 5.07 0.71 -18.36
C GLU A 207 3.95 0.04 -19.20
N SER A 208 2.72 0.07 -18.69
CA SER A 208 1.52 -0.45 -19.36
C SER A 208 0.60 0.69 -19.73
N ARG A 209 0.45 0.94 -21.03
CA ARG A 209 -0.27 2.09 -21.57
C ARG A 209 -1.25 1.65 -22.64
N LEU A 210 -2.54 1.82 -22.34
CA LEU A 210 -3.60 1.68 -23.33
C LEU A 210 -3.95 3.07 -23.88
N THR A 211 -3.91 3.24 -25.20
CA THR A 211 -4.52 4.38 -25.90
C THR A 211 -5.73 3.87 -26.67
N VAL A 212 -6.92 4.35 -26.31
CA VAL A 212 -8.20 3.84 -26.79
C VAL A 212 -9.18 4.98 -27.08
N SER A 213 -10.14 4.76 -27.97
CA SER A 213 -11.24 5.70 -28.15
C SER A 213 -12.02 5.87 -26.84
N ARG A 214 -12.12 7.12 -26.39
CA ARG A 214 -12.85 7.49 -25.17
C ARG A 214 -14.30 7.01 -25.23
N GLN A 215 -14.96 7.29 -26.36
CA GLN A 215 -16.38 7.01 -26.54
C GLN A 215 -16.64 5.50 -26.61
N GLN A 216 -15.83 4.76 -27.37
CA GLN A 216 -16.00 3.31 -27.47
C GLN A 216 -15.79 2.62 -26.12
N LEU A 217 -14.73 3.00 -25.38
CA LEU A 217 -14.48 2.43 -24.06
C LEU A 217 -15.59 2.79 -23.06
N LEU A 218 -16.06 4.05 -23.05
CA LEU A 218 -17.15 4.48 -22.17
C LEU A 218 -18.44 3.68 -22.44
N ASP A 219 -18.80 3.50 -23.71
CA ASP A 219 -19.99 2.75 -24.09
C ASP A 219 -19.87 1.26 -23.76
N ALA A 220 -18.67 0.69 -23.91
CA ALA A 220 -18.39 -0.70 -23.51
C ALA A 220 -18.49 -0.88 -21.98
N VAL A 221 -17.88 0.00 -21.18
CA VAL A 221 -17.98 -0.04 -19.70
C VAL A 221 -19.44 0.08 -19.26
N ARG A 222 -20.22 0.97 -19.89
CA ARG A 222 -21.66 1.12 -19.59
C ARG A 222 -22.42 -0.17 -19.87
N ARG A 223 -22.23 -0.79 -21.05
CA ARG A 223 -22.93 -2.02 -21.43
C ARG A 223 -22.53 -3.20 -20.54
N VAL A 224 -21.24 -3.44 -20.36
CA VAL A 224 -20.73 -4.55 -19.54
C VAL A 224 -21.08 -4.33 -18.06
N GLY A 225 -21.07 -3.08 -17.60
CA GLY A 225 -21.45 -2.68 -16.25
C GLY A 225 -22.94 -2.84 -15.94
N LEU A 226 -23.84 -3.00 -16.93
CA LEU A 226 -25.27 -3.25 -16.66
C LEU A 226 -25.50 -4.55 -15.87
N LEU A 227 -24.60 -5.53 -16.02
CA LEU A 227 -24.66 -6.81 -15.31
C LEU A 227 -23.90 -6.78 -13.97
N ALA A 228 -23.18 -5.69 -13.70
CA ALA A 228 -22.54 -5.45 -12.42
C ALA A 228 -23.53 -4.79 -11.46
N ARG A 229 -24.10 -5.57 -10.53
CA ARG A 229 -24.80 -5.02 -9.35
C ARG A 229 -23.87 -4.89 -8.16
N ASP A 230 -24.17 -3.94 -7.30
CA ASP A 230 -23.46 -3.67 -6.04
C ASP A 230 -21.95 -3.46 -6.24
N THR A 231 -21.14 -4.35 -5.68
CA THR A 231 -19.67 -4.30 -5.68
C THR A 231 -19.03 -5.14 -6.79
N THR A 232 -19.82 -5.70 -7.72
CA THR A 232 -19.30 -6.55 -8.79
C THR A 232 -18.41 -5.71 -9.73
N PRO A 233 -17.12 -6.03 -9.87
CA PRO A 233 -16.24 -5.23 -10.70
C PRO A 233 -16.39 -5.58 -12.18
N VAL A 234 -15.99 -4.65 -13.05
CA VAL A 234 -15.73 -4.92 -14.46
C VAL A 234 -14.26 -5.24 -14.63
N ARG A 235 -13.97 -6.41 -15.20
CA ARG A 235 -12.61 -6.89 -15.50
C ARG A 235 -12.19 -6.40 -16.88
N LEU A 236 -11.00 -5.81 -16.97
CA LEU A 236 -10.34 -5.37 -18.21
C LEU A 236 -9.12 -6.26 -18.44
N GLU A 237 -9.12 -6.98 -19.55
CA GLU A 237 -8.00 -7.77 -20.07
C GLU A 237 -7.37 -6.97 -21.23
N PHE A 238 -6.20 -6.37 -21.00
CA PHE A 238 -5.42 -5.65 -22.01
C PHE A 238 -4.50 -6.64 -22.74
N ASN A 239 -4.41 -6.51 -24.06
CA ASN A 239 -3.49 -7.27 -24.90
C ASN A 239 -3.15 -6.49 -26.18
N ALA A 240 -2.34 -7.09 -27.05
CA ALA A 240 -1.92 -6.47 -28.32
C ALA A 240 -3.09 -6.06 -29.26
N LEU A 241 -4.30 -6.61 -29.08
CA LEU A 241 -5.49 -6.29 -29.87
C LEU A 241 -6.35 -5.18 -29.25
N GLY A 242 -6.11 -4.83 -27.98
CA GLY A 242 -6.81 -3.76 -27.28
C GLY A 242 -7.22 -4.15 -25.87
N VAL A 243 -8.48 -3.92 -25.51
CA VAL A 243 -9.01 -4.22 -24.18
C VAL A 243 -10.31 -5.01 -24.26
N LYS A 244 -10.36 -6.14 -23.55
CA LYS A 244 -11.56 -6.95 -23.38
C LYS A 244 -12.15 -6.72 -21.99
N LEU A 245 -13.38 -6.25 -21.96
CA LEU A 245 -14.16 -6.00 -20.77
C LEU A 245 -15.04 -7.22 -20.48
N SER A 246 -15.12 -7.64 -19.23
CA SER A 246 -16.05 -8.68 -18.80
C SER A 246 -16.66 -8.40 -17.44
N SER A 247 -17.91 -8.82 -17.27
CA SER A 247 -18.59 -8.85 -15.98
C SER A 247 -19.51 -10.07 -15.94
N SER A 248 -19.61 -10.70 -14.78
CA SER A 248 -20.42 -11.90 -14.55
C SER A 248 -21.10 -11.79 -13.20
N SER A 249 -22.41 -11.95 -13.19
CA SER A 249 -23.24 -12.03 -11.99
C SER A 249 -24.04 -13.34 -12.01
N PRO A 250 -24.03 -14.14 -10.93
CA PRO A 250 -24.75 -15.41 -10.89
C PRO A 250 -26.24 -15.30 -11.22
N ASP A 251 -26.87 -14.17 -10.86
CA ASP A 251 -28.32 -13.97 -10.95
C ASP A 251 -28.76 -13.22 -12.22
N LEU A 252 -27.84 -12.55 -12.91
CA LEU A 252 -28.16 -11.67 -14.06
C LEU A 252 -27.49 -12.11 -15.37
N GLY A 253 -26.45 -12.95 -15.30
CA GLY A 253 -25.73 -13.46 -16.47
C GLY A 253 -24.33 -12.84 -16.64
N GLN A 254 -23.82 -12.92 -17.87
CA GLN A 254 -22.46 -12.51 -18.23
C GLN A 254 -22.47 -11.58 -19.45
N ALA A 255 -21.59 -10.58 -19.44
CA ALA A 255 -21.31 -9.70 -20.57
C ALA A 255 -19.82 -9.70 -20.83
N VAL A 256 -19.46 -9.74 -22.11
CA VAL A 256 -18.09 -9.62 -22.60
C VAL A 256 -18.10 -8.73 -23.83
N GLU A 257 -17.21 -7.75 -23.88
CA GLU A 257 -17.05 -6.86 -25.02
C GLU A 257 -15.56 -6.58 -25.24
N THR A 258 -15.14 -6.48 -26.50
CA THR A 258 -13.75 -6.12 -26.84
C THR A 258 -13.74 -4.80 -27.57
N VAL A 259 -12.85 -3.90 -27.15
CA VAL A 259 -12.64 -2.59 -27.75
C VAL A 259 -11.22 -2.56 -28.33
N GLU A 260 -11.12 -2.27 -29.62
CA GLU A 260 -9.83 -2.09 -30.29
C GLU A 260 -9.09 -0.88 -29.70
N ALA A 261 -7.81 -1.07 -29.40
CA ALA A 261 -6.98 -0.04 -28.80
C ALA A 261 -5.51 -0.34 -29.06
N ARG A 262 -4.67 0.70 -28.99
CA ARG A 262 -3.22 0.54 -28.99
C ARG A 262 -2.76 0.31 -27.56
N TYR A 263 -2.28 -0.89 -27.27
CA TYR A 263 -1.69 -1.21 -25.98
C TYR A 263 -0.17 -1.37 -26.11
N GLU A 264 0.56 -0.72 -25.20
CA GLU A 264 2.01 -0.85 -25.04
C GLU A 264 2.25 -1.44 -23.64
N GLY A 265 2.75 -2.67 -23.56
CA GLY A 265 2.95 -3.40 -22.31
C GLY A 265 2.64 -4.90 -22.48
N ASP A 266 2.95 -5.69 -21.46
CA ASP A 266 2.62 -7.12 -21.40
C ASP A 266 1.11 -7.31 -21.13
N ASP A 267 0.51 -8.40 -21.64
CA ASP A 267 -0.90 -8.72 -21.41
C ASP A 267 -1.27 -8.61 -19.92
N LEU A 268 -2.34 -7.86 -19.62
CA LEU A 268 -2.63 -7.40 -18.27
C LEU A 268 -4.12 -7.51 -17.96
N THR A 269 -4.46 -8.16 -16.85
CA THR A 269 -5.86 -8.26 -16.40
C THR A 269 -6.07 -7.51 -15.10
N VAL A 270 -6.95 -6.52 -15.07
CA VAL A 270 -7.32 -5.73 -13.88
C VAL A 270 -8.84 -5.68 -13.71
N ALA A 271 -9.32 -5.29 -12.53
CA ALA A 271 -10.74 -5.16 -12.27
C ALA A 271 -11.02 -3.83 -11.57
N PHE A 272 -12.07 -3.13 -12.01
CA PHE A 272 -12.45 -1.82 -11.50
C PHE A 272 -13.92 -1.76 -11.12
N ASN A 273 -14.28 -0.84 -10.23
CA ASN A 273 -15.65 -0.41 -10.10
C ASN A 273 -16.10 0.28 -11.41
N PRO A 274 -17.18 -0.17 -12.06
CA PRO A 274 -17.64 0.42 -13.32
C PRO A 274 -17.96 1.91 -13.22
N GLN A 275 -18.54 2.36 -12.10
CA GLN A 275 -18.92 3.76 -11.92
C GLN A 275 -17.69 4.67 -11.90
N TYR A 276 -16.59 4.24 -11.26
CA TYR A 276 -15.35 5.02 -11.23
C TYR A 276 -14.73 5.16 -12.62
N LEU A 277 -14.74 4.09 -13.43
CA LEU A 277 -14.29 4.15 -14.82
C LEU A 277 -15.17 5.08 -15.66
N ILE A 278 -16.50 4.97 -15.54
CA ILE A 278 -17.46 5.83 -16.25
C ILE A 278 -17.20 7.30 -15.91
N ASP A 279 -17.03 7.61 -14.63
CA ASP A 279 -16.83 8.98 -14.16
C ASP A 279 -15.51 9.56 -14.69
N GLY A 280 -14.42 8.78 -14.68
CA GLY A 280 -13.13 9.18 -15.24
C GLY A 280 -13.17 9.38 -16.75
N LEU A 281 -13.75 8.43 -17.50
CA LEU A 281 -13.90 8.51 -18.96
C LEU A 281 -14.79 9.67 -19.41
N THR A 282 -15.82 9.98 -18.61
CA THR A 282 -16.72 11.11 -18.87
C THR A 282 -16.03 12.46 -18.55
N ALA A 283 -15.06 12.49 -17.63
CA ALA A 283 -14.28 13.70 -17.33
C ALA A 283 -13.19 13.97 -18.38
N ALA A 284 -12.59 12.91 -18.92
CA ALA A 284 -11.54 13.05 -19.93
C ALA A 284 -12.05 13.78 -21.18
N VAL A 285 -11.22 14.65 -21.73
CA VAL A 285 -11.49 15.44 -22.93
C VAL A 285 -10.67 14.88 -24.10
N GLY A 286 -11.22 15.00 -25.31
CA GLY A 286 -10.64 14.46 -26.54
C GLY A 286 -11.30 13.17 -27.03
N GLU A 287 -10.88 12.73 -28.21
CA GLU A 287 -11.41 11.53 -28.89
C GLU A 287 -10.81 10.23 -28.34
N SER A 288 -9.57 10.29 -27.84
CA SER A 288 -8.83 9.17 -27.26
C SER A 288 -8.44 9.44 -25.81
N VAL A 289 -8.43 8.38 -24.99
CA VAL A 289 -7.92 8.39 -23.62
C VAL A 289 -6.72 7.46 -23.48
N ARG A 290 -5.85 7.83 -22.55
CA ARG A 290 -4.70 7.03 -22.13
C ARG A 290 -4.99 6.43 -20.75
N LEU A 291 -4.91 5.12 -20.63
CA LEU A 291 -4.97 4.42 -19.34
C LEU A 291 -3.58 3.85 -19.06
N ASP A 292 -2.97 4.32 -17.97
CA ASP A 292 -1.73 3.78 -17.45
C ASP A 292 -2.04 2.93 -16.20
N VAL A 293 -1.52 1.70 -16.12
CA VAL A 293 -1.82 0.77 -15.00
C VAL A 293 -0.57 0.50 -14.15
N LEU A 294 -0.73 0.57 -12.83
CA LEU A 294 0.32 0.31 -11.83
C LEU A 294 -0.05 -0.91 -10.98
N ARG A 295 0.97 -1.65 -10.53
CA ARG A 295 0.93 -2.71 -9.52
C ARG A 295 2.30 -2.65 -8.79
N ASP A 296 2.44 -3.01 -7.51
CA ASP A 296 3.40 -2.25 -6.66
C ASP A 296 4.16 -3.02 -5.54
N TYR A 297 4.84 -4.13 -5.84
CA TYR A 297 5.83 -4.71 -4.90
C TYR A 297 7.26 -4.44 -5.37
N ARG A 298 8.01 -3.56 -4.68
CA ARG A 298 9.35 -3.11 -5.13
C ARG A 298 9.32 -2.59 -6.57
N ASN A 299 10.03 -3.24 -7.51
CA ASN A 299 9.99 -2.96 -8.93
C ASN A 299 9.06 -3.90 -9.71
N HIS A 300 8.47 -4.91 -9.06
CA HIS A 300 7.46 -5.74 -9.70
C HIS A 300 6.19 -4.93 -9.79
N VAL A 301 5.86 -4.56 -11.03
CA VAL A 301 4.61 -3.92 -11.29
C VAL A 301 3.53 -4.97 -11.11
N HIS A 302 3.23 -5.75 -12.15
CA HIS A 302 2.40 -6.94 -12.02
C HIS A 302 3.27 -8.18 -12.14
N THR A 303 3.10 -9.14 -11.23
CA THR A 303 3.73 -10.44 -11.39
C THR A 303 2.74 -11.52 -10.98
N HIS A 304 2.42 -12.39 -11.93
CA HIS A 304 1.64 -13.60 -11.72
C HIS A 304 2.43 -14.75 -12.32
N VAL A 305 2.79 -15.74 -11.51
CA VAL A 305 3.62 -16.85 -11.95
C VAL A 305 3.04 -18.14 -11.40
N ASP A 306 2.87 -19.12 -12.28
CA ASP A 306 2.67 -20.49 -11.88
C ASP A 306 4.04 -21.17 -11.81
N LEU A 307 4.37 -21.70 -10.64
CA LEU A 307 5.65 -22.33 -10.38
C LEU A 307 5.65 -23.82 -10.78
N GLY A 308 4.49 -24.39 -11.13
CA GLY A 308 4.35 -25.80 -11.44
C GLY A 308 4.60 -26.71 -10.23
N ASP A 309 4.90 -27.97 -10.53
CA ASP A 309 5.13 -29.03 -9.54
C ASP A 309 6.54 -28.93 -8.88
N ASP A 310 6.89 -29.95 -8.09
CA ASP A 310 8.21 -30.08 -7.45
C ASP A 310 9.39 -30.02 -8.43
N GLY A 311 10.54 -29.59 -7.94
CA GLY A 311 11.78 -29.50 -8.70
C GLY A 311 12.51 -28.17 -8.58
N VAL A 312 13.50 -27.96 -9.45
CA VAL A 312 14.34 -26.76 -9.47
C VAL A 312 13.80 -25.77 -10.49
N ILE A 313 13.21 -24.68 -9.99
CA ILE A 313 12.70 -23.59 -10.79
C ILE A 313 13.73 -22.47 -10.80
N VAL A 314 14.08 -22.00 -11.98
CA VAL A 314 15.14 -21.01 -12.16
C VAL A 314 14.53 -19.67 -12.55
N VAL A 315 14.73 -18.65 -11.72
CA VAL A 315 14.40 -17.26 -12.01
C VAL A 315 15.64 -16.61 -12.62
N ALA A 316 15.67 -16.51 -13.95
CA ALA A 316 16.81 -16.03 -14.73
C ALA A 316 16.64 -14.57 -15.18
N GLY A 317 17.73 -13.82 -15.30
CA GLY A 317 17.71 -12.48 -15.87
C GLY A 317 18.82 -11.59 -15.33
N PRO A 318 19.13 -10.44 -15.95
CA PRO A 318 20.20 -9.56 -15.49
C PRO A 318 20.08 -9.08 -14.03
N ASN A 319 21.19 -8.61 -13.46
CA ASN A 319 21.20 -8.01 -12.13
C ASN A 319 20.38 -6.71 -12.10
N GLY A 320 19.62 -6.50 -11.02
CA GLY A 320 18.77 -5.33 -10.86
C GLY A 320 17.35 -5.45 -11.44
N GLU A 321 17.04 -6.53 -12.17
CA GLU A 321 15.76 -6.67 -12.88
C GLU A 321 14.58 -7.11 -12.01
N GLY A 322 14.81 -7.53 -10.76
CA GLY A 322 13.74 -7.88 -9.81
C GLY A 322 13.79 -9.30 -9.24
N LYS A 323 14.68 -10.18 -9.70
CA LYS A 323 14.75 -11.58 -9.23
C LYS A 323 14.74 -11.73 -7.70
N THR A 324 15.60 -10.99 -7.00
CA THR A 324 15.65 -10.96 -5.54
C THR A 324 14.35 -10.43 -4.92
N ASN A 325 13.68 -9.47 -5.58
CA ASN A 325 12.40 -8.93 -5.09
C ASN A 325 11.27 -9.97 -5.24
N LEU A 326 11.29 -10.80 -6.29
CA LEU A 326 10.36 -11.91 -6.44
C LEU A 326 10.53 -12.96 -5.33
N LEU A 327 11.76 -13.41 -5.08
CA LEU A 327 12.06 -14.34 -3.98
C LEU A 327 11.74 -13.71 -2.61
N GLU A 328 12.01 -12.40 -2.43
CA GLU A 328 11.63 -11.66 -1.22
C GLU A 328 10.11 -11.66 -1.02
N ALA A 329 9.32 -11.46 -2.08
CA ALA A 329 7.86 -11.49 -2.02
C ALA A 329 7.33 -12.88 -1.62
N MET A 330 7.86 -13.94 -2.25
CA MET A 330 7.51 -15.34 -1.92
C MET A 330 7.81 -15.65 -0.44
N HIS A 331 8.98 -15.23 0.05
CA HIS A 331 9.33 -15.37 1.46
C HIS A 331 8.44 -14.52 2.39
N PHE A 332 8.02 -13.33 1.93
CA PHE A 332 7.19 -12.42 2.72
C PHE A 332 5.83 -13.02 3.06
N LEU A 333 5.25 -13.83 2.16
CA LEU A 333 3.99 -14.54 2.38
C LEU A 333 4.01 -15.40 3.66
N TYR A 334 5.17 -15.97 3.99
CA TYR A 334 5.35 -16.74 5.22
C TYR A 334 5.85 -15.89 6.40
N SER A 335 6.94 -15.17 6.18
CA SER A 335 7.70 -14.53 7.26
C SER A 335 7.04 -13.26 7.79
N LEU A 336 6.23 -12.59 6.96
CA LEU A 336 5.68 -11.26 7.18
C LEU A 336 6.77 -10.20 7.46
N GLY A 337 7.97 -10.43 6.92
CA GLY A 337 9.14 -9.56 7.10
C GLY A 337 10.11 -9.67 5.93
N SER A 338 10.86 -8.61 5.70
CA SER A 338 11.94 -8.61 4.71
C SER A 338 13.28 -8.93 5.38
N PRO A 339 14.15 -9.74 4.74
CA PRO A 339 15.51 -9.94 5.21
C PRO A 339 16.42 -8.72 4.93
N ARG A 340 16.00 -7.83 4.04
CA ARG A 340 16.78 -6.67 3.55
C ARG A 340 16.42 -5.37 4.26
N VAL A 341 15.16 -5.18 4.65
CA VAL A 341 14.66 -3.95 5.29
C VAL A 341 13.79 -4.26 6.50
N SER A 342 13.84 -3.38 7.51
CA SER A 342 13.07 -3.53 8.75
C SER A 342 11.69 -2.84 8.71
N ALA A 343 11.44 -2.00 7.72
CA ALA A 343 10.19 -1.27 7.54
C ALA A 343 9.43 -1.76 6.29
N SER A 344 8.10 -1.59 6.28
CA SER A 344 7.25 -1.92 5.12
C SER A 344 7.39 -0.92 3.98
N ASP A 345 7.70 0.35 4.26
CA ASP A 345 7.79 1.43 3.27
C ASP A 345 8.65 1.08 2.04
N PRO A 346 9.88 0.53 2.18
CA PRO A 346 10.69 0.18 1.02
C PRO A 346 10.18 -1.01 0.20
N LEU A 347 9.21 -1.78 0.71
CA LEU A 347 8.60 -2.94 0.02
C LEU A 347 7.48 -2.50 -0.92
N VAL A 348 6.87 -1.35 -0.64
CA VAL A 348 5.83 -0.73 -1.46
C VAL A 348 6.52 0.05 -2.58
N ARG A 349 6.10 -0.15 -3.83
CA ARG A 349 6.67 0.60 -4.96
C ARG A 349 6.49 2.10 -4.73
N TYR A 350 7.46 2.88 -5.16
CA TYR A 350 7.38 4.34 -5.08
C TYR A 350 6.10 4.85 -5.76
N GLY A 351 5.34 5.68 -5.05
CA GLY A 351 4.05 6.21 -5.51
C GLY A 351 2.82 5.39 -5.10
N ALA A 352 3.00 4.23 -4.47
CA ALA A 352 1.89 3.42 -3.96
C ALA A 352 1.72 3.51 -2.44
N ASP A 353 0.48 3.29 -1.98
CA ASP A 353 0.12 3.28 -0.55
C ASP A 353 0.24 1.89 0.09
N ALA A 354 0.15 0.84 -0.72
CA ALA A 354 0.25 -0.54 -0.30
C ALA A 354 0.84 -1.43 -1.42
N ALA A 355 1.44 -2.54 -1.01
CA ALA A 355 1.79 -3.66 -1.89
C ALA A 355 0.89 -4.86 -1.58
N TYR A 356 0.58 -5.66 -2.58
CA TYR A 356 -0.22 -6.87 -2.42
C TYR A 356 0.60 -8.07 -2.85
N VAL A 357 0.74 -9.05 -1.95
CA VAL A 357 1.41 -10.31 -2.25
C VAL A 357 0.45 -11.44 -1.94
N ARG A 358 0.30 -12.36 -2.89
CA ARG A 358 -0.58 -13.53 -2.79
C ARG A 358 0.18 -14.77 -3.23
N GLY A 359 -0.02 -15.88 -2.52
CA GLY A 359 0.47 -17.19 -2.95
C GLY A 359 -0.50 -18.29 -2.56
N GLU A 360 -0.64 -19.26 -3.45
CA GLU A 360 -1.37 -20.49 -3.22
C GLU A 360 -0.36 -21.62 -3.09
N PHE A 361 -0.49 -22.42 -2.04
CA PHE A 361 0.46 -23.47 -1.69
C PHE A 361 -0.29 -24.78 -1.63
N GLU A 362 0.24 -25.80 -2.29
CA GLU A 362 -0.18 -27.17 -2.03
C GLU A 362 0.63 -27.68 -0.84
N THR A 363 -0.08 -28.13 0.20
CA THR A 363 0.52 -28.68 1.41
C THR A 363 -0.03 -30.08 1.65
N ARG A 364 0.63 -30.85 2.51
CA ARG A 364 0.12 -32.16 2.95
C ARG A 364 -1.32 -32.10 3.49
N ASP A 365 -1.70 -31.00 4.15
CA ASP A 365 -3.02 -30.83 4.75
C ASP A 365 -4.06 -30.22 3.79
N GLY A 366 -3.65 -29.93 2.54
CA GLY A 366 -4.48 -29.37 1.48
C GLY A 366 -3.95 -28.06 0.90
N ARG A 367 -4.76 -27.43 0.04
CA ARG A 367 -4.41 -26.12 -0.54
C ARG A 367 -4.60 -25.00 0.47
N VAL A 368 -3.61 -24.12 0.55
CA VAL A 368 -3.61 -22.96 1.44
C VAL A 368 -3.42 -21.71 0.59
N LEU A 369 -4.36 -20.78 0.68
CA LEU A 369 -4.24 -19.45 0.08
C LEU A 369 -3.74 -18.46 1.13
N VAL A 370 -2.59 -17.82 0.88
CA VAL A 370 -2.07 -16.73 1.72
C VAL A 370 -2.14 -15.42 0.96
N GLU A 371 -2.74 -14.40 1.57
CA GLU A 371 -2.90 -13.06 1.01
C GLU A 371 -2.39 -12.02 2.02
N VAL A 372 -1.53 -11.11 1.56
CA VAL A 372 -0.91 -10.08 2.37
C VAL A 372 -1.03 -8.72 1.70
N GLU A 373 -1.69 -7.80 2.38
CA GLU A 373 -1.67 -6.36 2.08
C GLU A 373 -0.60 -5.71 2.98
N ILE A 374 0.49 -5.26 2.35
CA ILE A 374 1.61 -4.59 2.97
C ILE A 374 1.36 -3.09 2.91
N LEU A 375 1.03 -2.49 4.04
CA LEU A 375 0.79 -1.05 4.11
C LEU A 375 2.12 -0.31 4.24
N ARG A 376 2.27 0.79 3.50
CA ARG A 376 3.46 1.66 3.60
C ARG A 376 3.67 2.16 5.04
N LYS A 377 2.58 2.46 5.74
CA LYS A 377 2.53 2.81 7.16
C LYS A 377 1.40 2.04 7.84
N GLY A 378 1.64 1.57 9.06
CA GLY A 378 0.66 0.81 9.85
C GLY A 378 0.92 -0.70 9.82
N ALA A 379 -0.06 -1.47 10.30
CA ALA A 379 0.04 -2.92 10.39
C ALA A 379 -0.44 -3.57 9.08
N ASN A 380 0.39 -4.46 8.52
CA ASN A 380 0.02 -5.27 7.36
C ASN A 380 -1.23 -6.11 7.66
N ARG A 381 -2.08 -6.31 6.66
CA ARG A 381 -3.25 -7.18 6.76
C ARG A 381 -2.92 -8.54 6.13
N VAL A 382 -3.24 -9.61 6.84
CA VAL A 382 -2.88 -10.97 6.44
C VAL A 382 -4.12 -11.84 6.51
N GLN A 383 -4.37 -12.59 5.45
CA GLN A 383 -5.45 -13.56 5.34
C GLN A 383 -4.89 -14.92 4.93
N VAL A 384 -5.45 -15.97 5.54
CA VAL A 384 -5.24 -17.36 5.13
C VAL A 384 -6.62 -17.94 4.82
N ASP A 385 -6.79 -18.49 3.62
CA ASP A 385 -8.07 -18.97 3.09
C ASP A 385 -9.19 -17.93 3.27
N ARG A 386 -8.87 -16.69 2.89
CA ARG A 386 -9.73 -15.49 3.01
C ARG A 386 -10.13 -15.12 4.45
N SER A 387 -9.59 -15.82 5.45
CA SER A 387 -9.84 -15.55 6.86
C SER A 387 -8.69 -14.75 7.46
N THR A 388 -9.00 -13.64 8.13
CA THR A 388 -7.99 -12.79 8.76
C THR A 388 -7.17 -13.56 9.79
N VAL A 389 -5.85 -13.54 9.62
CA VAL A 389 -4.90 -14.19 10.55
C VAL A 389 -4.83 -13.38 11.84
N ARG A 390 -5.30 -13.95 12.94
CA ARG A 390 -5.22 -13.32 14.27
C ARG A 390 -3.88 -13.55 14.96
N ARG A 391 -3.20 -14.66 14.67
CA ARG A 391 -1.91 -15.03 15.28
C ARG A 391 -0.93 -15.49 14.20
N ARG A 392 0.29 -14.94 14.21
CA ARG A 392 1.33 -15.25 13.21
C ARG A 392 1.65 -16.75 13.14
N ARG A 393 1.61 -17.46 14.27
CA ARG A 393 1.78 -18.91 14.34
C ARG A 393 0.79 -19.73 13.51
N ASP A 394 -0.40 -19.20 13.21
CA ASP A 394 -1.42 -19.92 12.45
C ASP A 394 -1.00 -19.96 10.97
N LEU A 395 -0.55 -18.82 10.43
CA LEU A 395 0.13 -18.74 9.12
C LEU A 395 1.40 -19.62 9.10
N ARG A 396 2.24 -19.48 10.13
CA ARG A 396 3.48 -20.28 10.25
C ARG A 396 3.23 -21.73 10.61
N ARG A 397 2.00 -22.24 10.59
CA ARG A 397 1.69 -23.67 10.64
C ARG A 397 1.34 -24.16 9.26
N ALA A 398 0.56 -23.37 8.54
CA ALA A 398 0.05 -23.65 7.20
C ALA A 398 1.16 -23.82 6.15
N VAL A 399 2.17 -22.94 6.11
CA VAL A 399 3.21 -22.98 5.07
C VAL A 399 4.60 -22.83 5.67
N ARG A 400 5.63 -23.39 5.00
CA ARG A 400 7.05 -23.21 5.36
C ARG A 400 7.86 -22.81 4.16
N VAL A 401 8.61 -21.73 4.33
CA VAL A 401 9.53 -21.22 3.32
C VAL A 401 10.86 -20.99 4.02
N VAL A 402 11.94 -21.49 3.42
CA VAL A 402 13.31 -21.18 3.83
C VAL A 402 13.93 -20.35 2.72
N LEU A 403 14.48 -19.19 3.07
CA LEU A 403 15.16 -18.30 2.14
C LEU A 403 16.65 -18.25 2.46
N PHE A 404 17.47 -18.40 1.43
CA PHE A 404 18.89 -18.11 1.45
C PHE A 404 19.21 -16.93 0.51
N GLY A 405 20.17 -16.09 0.88
CA GLY A 405 20.75 -15.09 -0.03
C GLY A 405 21.93 -14.33 0.57
N PRO A 406 22.47 -13.31 -0.13
CA PRO A 406 23.65 -12.55 0.32
C PRO A 406 23.50 -11.88 1.70
N PHE A 407 22.26 -11.60 2.13
CA PHE A 407 21.96 -11.06 3.46
C PHE A 407 22.22 -12.04 4.61
N ASP A 408 22.48 -13.33 4.33
CA ASP A 408 22.84 -14.33 5.33
C ASP A 408 24.34 -14.40 5.62
N LEU A 409 25.22 -13.83 4.78
CA LEU A 409 26.67 -13.83 5.02
C LEU A 409 27.04 -13.24 6.41
N PRO A 410 26.39 -12.16 6.90
CA PRO A 410 26.61 -11.65 8.25
C PRO A 410 26.29 -12.64 9.38
N ILE A 411 25.57 -13.74 9.14
CA ILE A 411 25.41 -14.81 10.14
C ILE A 411 26.78 -15.44 10.42
N VAL A 412 27.59 -15.66 9.39
CA VAL A 412 28.89 -16.33 9.49
C VAL A 412 29.99 -15.39 9.99
N ILE A 413 30.11 -14.21 9.37
CA ILE A 413 31.23 -13.28 9.61
C ILE A 413 30.84 -12.00 10.36
N GLY A 414 29.56 -11.76 10.61
CA GLY A 414 29.05 -10.53 11.21
C GLY A 414 28.93 -10.57 12.73
N ASP A 415 28.09 -9.69 13.27
CA ASP A 415 27.93 -9.50 14.72
C ASP A 415 27.02 -10.57 15.37
N PRO A 416 27.21 -10.87 16.67
CA PRO A 416 26.37 -11.81 17.43
C PRO A 416 24.86 -11.55 17.35
N ALA A 417 24.45 -10.30 17.09
CA ALA A 417 23.03 -9.96 16.92
C ALA A 417 22.39 -10.68 15.72
N ARG A 418 23.12 -10.81 14.61
CA ARG A 418 22.64 -11.53 13.41
C ARG A 418 22.51 -13.03 13.68
N ARG A 419 23.49 -13.60 14.39
CA ARG A 419 23.46 -15.01 14.81
C ARG A 419 22.31 -15.33 15.77
N ARG A 420 22.03 -14.45 16.73
CA ARG A 420 20.84 -14.59 17.59
C ARG A 420 19.54 -14.50 16.80
N GLY A 421 19.44 -13.57 15.85
CA GLY A 421 18.30 -13.46 14.95
C GLY A 421 18.07 -14.74 14.14
N PHE A 422 19.14 -15.33 13.59
CA PHE A 422 19.08 -16.62 12.92
C PHE A 422 18.62 -17.75 13.87
N MET A 423 19.18 -17.86 15.08
CA MET A 423 18.72 -18.86 16.05
C MET A 423 17.23 -18.71 16.41
N ASP A 424 16.75 -17.46 16.56
CA ASP A 424 15.33 -17.20 16.82
C ASP A 424 14.44 -17.59 15.63
N GLU A 425 14.93 -17.39 14.40
CA GLU A 425 14.27 -17.83 13.18
C GLU A 425 14.17 -19.36 13.11
N VAL A 426 15.26 -20.07 13.41
CA VAL A 426 15.30 -21.54 13.45
C VAL A 426 14.27 -22.08 14.45
N VAL A 427 14.20 -21.50 15.66
CA VAL A 427 13.20 -21.87 16.68
C VAL A 427 11.78 -21.74 16.13
N VAL A 428 11.49 -20.65 15.43
CA VAL A 428 10.16 -20.36 14.88
C VAL A 428 9.77 -21.32 13.76
N LEU A 429 10.71 -21.63 12.85
CA LEU A 429 10.47 -22.50 11.70
C LEU A 429 10.21 -23.95 12.14
N LEU A 430 11.00 -24.45 13.09
CA LEU A 430 10.84 -25.79 13.66
C LEU A 430 9.63 -25.86 14.61
N GLN A 431 9.38 -24.81 15.39
CA GLN A 431 8.39 -24.81 16.47
C GLN A 431 7.54 -23.54 16.47
N PRO A 432 6.56 -23.39 15.56
CA PRO A 432 5.76 -22.16 15.41
C PRO A 432 5.01 -21.72 16.67
N THR A 433 4.72 -22.65 17.59
CA THR A 433 4.09 -22.37 18.89
C THR A 433 4.97 -21.54 19.83
N ARG A 434 6.28 -21.48 19.58
CA ARG A 434 7.27 -20.75 20.36
C ARG A 434 7.56 -19.35 19.81
N ASP A 435 6.75 -18.84 18.86
CA ASP A 435 6.94 -17.53 18.21
C ASP A 435 6.98 -16.31 19.14
N THR A 436 6.42 -16.44 20.34
CA THR A 436 6.31 -15.35 21.32
C THR A 436 7.42 -15.36 22.37
N LEU A 437 8.29 -16.39 22.41
CA LEU A 437 9.29 -16.54 23.47
C LEU A 437 10.26 -15.35 23.52
N THR A 438 10.93 -15.05 22.40
CA THR A 438 11.91 -13.96 22.30
C THR A 438 11.26 -12.61 22.60
N GLY A 439 10.09 -12.32 22.00
CA GLY A 439 9.39 -11.05 22.23
C GLY A 439 8.90 -10.87 23.68
N THR A 440 8.55 -11.96 24.37
CA THR A 440 8.18 -11.94 25.78
C THR A 440 9.39 -11.64 26.66
N TYR A 441 10.50 -12.34 26.41
CA TYR A 441 11.78 -12.09 27.09
C TYR A 441 12.26 -10.64 26.90
N GLU A 442 12.24 -10.12 25.67
CA GLU A 442 12.68 -8.75 25.38
C GLU A 442 11.83 -7.68 26.06
N ARG A 443 10.54 -7.94 26.29
CA ARG A 443 9.66 -7.03 27.04
C ARG A 443 10.09 -6.96 28.50
N VAL A 444 10.31 -8.11 29.13
CA VAL A 444 10.80 -8.21 30.53
C VAL A 444 12.18 -7.58 30.65
N LEU A 445 13.10 -7.89 29.73
CA LEU A 445 14.45 -7.31 29.69
C LEU A 445 14.41 -5.78 29.60
N ARG A 446 13.53 -5.22 28.77
CA ARG A 446 13.37 -3.76 28.65
C ARG A 446 12.82 -3.12 29.92
N GLN A 447 11.83 -3.74 30.57
CA GLN A 447 11.28 -3.25 31.84
C GLN A 447 12.32 -3.27 32.96
N ARG A 448 13.05 -4.39 33.10
CA ARG A 448 14.17 -4.50 34.04
C ARG A 448 15.27 -3.46 33.78
N ASN A 449 15.68 -3.30 32.51
CA ASN A 449 16.69 -2.30 32.14
C ASN A 449 16.23 -0.86 32.39
N ARG A 450 14.93 -0.58 32.25
CA ARG A 450 14.36 0.73 32.59
C ARG A 450 14.47 0.98 34.09
N LEU A 451 14.08 0.02 34.91
CA LEU A 451 14.21 0.09 36.37
C LEU A 451 15.66 0.35 36.81
N LEU A 452 16.63 -0.33 36.21
CA LEU A 452 18.06 -0.09 36.47
C LEU A 452 18.52 1.32 36.09
N LYS A 453 17.93 1.92 35.05
CA LYS A 453 18.30 3.26 34.56
C LYS A 453 17.72 4.39 35.38
N GLU A 454 16.46 4.23 35.79
CA GLU A 454 15.66 5.22 36.52
C GLU A 454 15.95 5.23 38.03
N HIS A 455 16.60 4.19 38.57
CA HIS A 455 16.94 4.15 39.98
C HIS A 455 18.10 5.11 40.33
N GLU A 456 17.80 6.10 41.16
CA GLU A 456 18.78 7.09 41.67
C GLU A 456 19.30 6.75 43.08
N GLY A 457 18.74 5.72 43.72
CA GLY A 457 19.10 5.28 45.07
C GLY A 457 20.46 4.58 45.14
N ARG A 458 20.99 4.45 46.37
CA ARG A 458 22.16 3.62 46.64
C ARG A 458 21.74 2.16 46.74
N GLY A 459 22.31 1.30 45.90
CA GLY A 459 22.05 -0.14 45.91
C GLY A 459 21.09 -0.59 44.82
N ALA A 460 20.48 -1.77 45.02
CA ALA A 460 19.54 -2.34 44.06
C ALA A 460 18.13 -1.73 44.21
N PRO A 461 17.40 -1.50 43.09
CA PRO A 461 15.98 -1.16 43.15
C PRO A 461 15.16 -2.23 43.90
N PRO A 462 14.20 -1.85 44.76
CA PRO A 462 13.41 -2.82 45.54
C PRO A 462 12.67 -3.87 44.71
N GLU A 463 12.23 -3.51 43.50
CA GLU A 463 11.50 -4.42 42.60
C GLU A 463 12.42 -5.32 41.77
N LEU A 464 13.75 -5.15 41.84
CA LEU A 464 14.68 -5.81 40.92
C LEU A 464 14.60 -7.35 41.02
N GLU A 465 14.39 -7.90 42.22
CA GLU A 465 14.33 -9.34 42.46
C GLU A 465 13.11 -9.98 41.78
N ALA A 466 11.95 -9.31 41.78
CA ALA A 466 10.76 -9.77 41.06
C ALA A 466 10.98 -9.76 39.54
N TRP A 467 11.68 -8.74 39.02
CA TRP A 467 12.06 -8.68 37.62
C TRP A 467 13.12 -9.71 37.24
N ASP A 468 14.02 -10.07 38.15
CA ASP A 468 14.99 -11.15 37.94
C ASP A 468 14.28 -12.49 37.75
N GLU A 469 13.30 -12.81 38.60
CA GLU A 469 12.57 -14.08 38.47
C GLU A 469 11.84 -14.17 37.12
N GLN A 470 11.20 -13.09 36.68
CA GLN A 470 10.58 -13.04 35.35
C GLN A 470 11.63 -13.14 34.22
N LEU A 471 12.79 -12.51 34.37
CA LEU A 471 13.88 -12.57 33.39
C LEU A 471 14.44 -13.99 33.28
N ILE A 472 14.62 -14.67 34.41
CA ILE A 472 15.07 -16.05 34.50
C ILE A 472 14.06 -16.97 33.81
N GLN A 473 12.77 -16.89 34.18
CA GLN A 473 11.72 -17.73 33.63
C GLN A 473 11.61 -17.58 32.10
N THR A 474 11.50 -16.34 31.62
CA THR A 474 11.33 -16.07 30.18
C THR A 474 12.61 -16.35 29.39
N GLY A 475 13.78 -16.06 29.96
CA GLY A 475 15.05 -16.30 29.28
C GLY A 475 15.45 -17.79 29.26
N ALA A 476 15.09 -18.55 30.29
CA ALA A 476 15.33 -20.00 30.31
C ALA A 476 14.56 -20.72 29.18
N ALA A 477 13.33 -20.27 28.89
CA ALA A 477 12.56 -20.79 27.75
C ALA A 477 13.25 -20.53 26.40
N VAL A 478 13.83 -19.33 26.21
CA VAL A 478 14.58 -19.00 24.99
C VAL A 478 15.86 -19.83 24.88
N ILE A 479 16.63 -19.97 25.97
CA ILE A 479 17.89 -20.74 25.99
C ILE A 479 17.64 -22.20 25.61
N ARG A 480 16.64 -22.84 26.21
CA ARG A 480 16.29 -24.23 25.89
C ARG A 480 15.85 -24.38 24.44
N ALA A 481 15.00 -23.48 23.96
CA ALA A 481 14.50 -23.53 22.60
C ALA A 481 15.63 -23.38 21.57
N ARG A 482 16.57 -22.45 21.81
CA ARG A 482 17.75 -22.27 20.95
C ARG A 482 18.67 -23.47 20.99
N ALA A 483 18.96 -24.04 22.16
CA ALA A 483 19.79 -25.24 22.29
C ALA A 483 19.21 -26.39 21.46
N GLU A 484 17.94 -26.74 21.71
CA GLU A 484 17.21 -27.79 21.00
C GLU A 484 17.20 -27.57 19.47
N SER A 485 16.98 -26.33 19.04
CA SER A 485 16.86 -25.99 17.63
C SER A 485 18.21 -25.98 16.91
N VAL A 486 19.28 -25.53 17.57
CA VAL A 486 20.64 -25.56 17.01
C VAL A 486 21.14 -27.00 16.91
N ASP A 487 20.88 -27.84 17.93
CA ASP A 487 21.22 -29.26 17.91
C ASP A 487 20.53 -29.99 16.75
N ALA A 488 19.30 -29.60 16.39
CA ALA A 488 18.56 -30.17 15.27
C ALA A 488 19.15 -29.82 13.90
N ILE A 489 19.66 -28.59 13.71
CA ILE A 489 20.20 -28.14 12.41
C ILE A 489 21.70 -28.40 12.24
N ALA A 490 22.45 -28.59 13.32
CA ALA A 490 23.91 -28.70 13.25
C ALA A 490 24.39 -29.92 12.42
N PRO A 491 23.87 -31.14 12.60
CA PRO A 491 24.26 -32.28 11.76
C PRO A 491 23.95 -32.10 10.26
N PRO A 492 22.73 -31.74 9.83
CA PRO A 492 22.44 -31.59 8.40
C PRO A 492 23.16 -30.37 7.78
N ALA A 493 23.41 -29.30 8.54
CA ALA A 493 24.23 -28.19 8.08
C ALA A 493 25.69 -28.60 7.85
N SER A 494 26.26 -29.37 8.78
CA SER A 494 27.61 -29.93 8.61
C SER A 494 27.71 -30.83 7.39
N GLN A 495 26.72 -31.70 7.17
CA GLN A 495 26.64 -32.58 6.00
C GLN A 495 26.58 -31.79 4.69
N ALA A 496 25.72 -30.77 4.60
CA ALA A 496 25.59 -29.92 3.42
C ALA A 496 26.89 -29.17 3.10
N PHE A 497 27.57 -28.65 4.14
CA PHE A 497 28.86 -27.99 3.97
C PHE A 497 29.95 -28.95 3.50
N SER A 498 30.02 -30.14 4.11
CA SER A 498 31.01 -31.18 3.80
C SER A 498 30.86 -31.71 2.37
N ALA A 499 29.63 -31.84 1.87
CA ALA A 499 29.37 -32.23 0.48
C ALA A 499 30.00 -31.26 -0.55
N VAL A 500 30.02 -29.97 -0.26
CA VAL A 500 30.60 -28.94 -1.15
C VAL A 500 32.09 -28.74 -0.89
N SER A 501 32.48 -28.59 0.38
CA SER A 501 33.82 -28.16 0.79
C SER A 501 34.79 -29.32 1.05
N GLY A 502 34.30 -30.53 1.29
CA GLY A 502 35.09 -31.74 1.58
C GLY A 502 35.57 -31.88 3.03
N TYR A 503 35.04 -31.07 3.95
CA TYR A 503 35.31 -31.12 5.39
C TYR A 503 34.14 -30.49 6.15
N ASP A 504 34.05 -30.75 7.44
CA ASP A 504 32.86 -30.45 8.23
C ASP A 504 32.78 -28.99 8.72
N LEU A 505 31.54 -28.52 8.91
CA LEU A 505 31.21 -27.25 9.55
C LEU A 505 30.78 -27.52 11.00
N MET A 506 31.50 -26.93 11.95
CA MET A 506 31.07 -26.90 13.35
C MET A 506 29.97 -25.84 13.50
N VAL A 507 28.83 -26.25 14.04
CA VAL A 507 27.71 -25.38 14.41
C VAL A 507 27.34 -25.68 15.86
N ARG A 508 27.52 -24.71 16.76
CA ARG A 508 27.31 -24.91 18.20
C ARG A 508 26.64 -23.70 18.84
N TYR A 509 25.62 -23.94 19.65
CA TYR A 509 25.05 -22.90 20.49
C TYR A 509 25.99 -22.56 21.65
N ALA A 510 26.30 -21.27 21.82
CA ALA A 510 27.19 -20.77 22.87
C ALA A 510 26.42 -19.85 23.83
N PRO A 511 25.69 -20.43 24.80
CA PRO A 511 24.95 -19.66 25.77
C PRO A 511 25.85 -19.11 26.89
N ASN A 512 25.47 -17.98 27.46
CA ASN A 512 26.15 -17.42 28.64
C ASN A 512 25.63 -17.98 29.99
N VAL A 513 24.62 -18.85 29.92
CA VAL A 513 24.04 -19.62 31.02
C VAL A 513 23.86 -21.06 30.53
N SER A 514 24.34 -22.04 31.32
CA SER A 514 24.29 -23.46 30.92
C SER A 514 22.84 -23.96 30.66
N PRO A 515 22.58 -24.68 29.56
CA PRO A 515 21.29 -25.31 29.26
C PRO A 515 20.84 -26.42 30.23
N ALA A 516 21.77 -27.02 30.99
CA ALA A 516 21.48 -28.17 31.85
C ALA A 516 20.68 -27.80 33.12
N ASP A 517 21.04 -26.68 33.77
CA ASP A 517 20.41 -26.16 34.99
C ASP A 517 20.08 -24.67 34.82
N VAL A 518 19.31 -24.37 33.76
CA VAL A 518 19.18 -23.00 33.25
C VAL A 518 18.77 -22.00 34.32
N GLU A 519 17.72 -22.26 35.10
CA GLU A 519 17.21 -21.31 36.09
C GLU A 519 18.19 -21.10 37.25
N ALA A 520 18.80 -22.17 37.76
CA ALA A 520 19.76 -22.08 38.85
C ALA A 520 21.04 -21.38 38.42
N GLY A 521 21.56 -21.74 37.24
CA GLY A 521 22.72 -21.10 36.63
C GLY A 521 22.47 -19.64 36.30
N PHE A 522 21.28 -19.30 35.79
CA PHE A 522 20.91 -17.92 35.48
C PHE A 522 20.88 -17.07 36.75
N ARG A 523 20.22 -17.55 37.82
CA ARG A 523 20.17 -16.86 39.11
C ARG A 523 21.58 -16.61 39.66
N HIS A 524 22.41 -17.65 39.69
CA HIS A 524 23.80 -17.53 40.13
C HIS A 524 24.59 -16.48 39.35
N ARG A 525 24.46 -16.47 38.01
CA ARG A 525 25.13 -15.51 37.14
C ARG A 525 24.62 -14.07 37.32
N LEU A 526 23.32 -13.87 37.55
CA LEU A 526 22.76 -12.56 37.86
C LEU A 526 23.33 -12.01 39.17
N ASP A 527 23.46 -12.86 40.19
CA ASP A 527 24.04 -12.48 41.47
C ASP A 527 25.53 -12.15 41.35
N GLU A 528 26.29 -12.96 40.59
CA GLU A 528 27.70 -12.71 40.28
C GLU A 528 27.90 -11.35 39.58
N ARG A 529 27.01 -10.98 38.66
CA ARG A 529 27.12 -9.77 37.82
C ARG A 529 26.36 -8.57 38.40
N ARG A 530 25.74 -8.70 39.57
CA ARG A 530 24.85 -7.69 40.18
C ARG A 530 25.47 -6.30 40.25
N SER A 531 26.67 -6.20 40.81
CA SER A 531 27.38 -4.92 40.98
C SER A 531 27.68 -4.26 39.63
N ASP A 532 28.10 -5.05 38.64
CA ASP A 532 28.38 -4.56 37.29
C ASP A 532 27.10 -4.10 36.58
N GLU A 533 25.98 -4.80 36.75
CA GLU A 533 24.68 -4.42 36.16
C GLU A 533 24.13 -3.11 36.74
N LEU A 534 24.27 -2.92 38.06
CA LEU A 534 23.90 -1.66 38.73
C LEU A 534 24.79 -0.50 38.27
N GLN A 535 26.10 -0.73 38.14
CA GLN A 535 27.03 0.28 37.67
C GLN A 535 26.78 0.66 36.20
N ARG A 536 26.58 -0.33 35.33
CA ARG A 536 26.37 -0.13 33.89
C ARG A 536 24.92 0.18 33.51
N ARG A 537 24.00 0.08 34.48
CA ARG A 537 22.55 0.28 34.32
C ARG A 537 21.96 -0.54 33.17
N THR A 538 22.40 -1.79 33.05
CA THR A 538 21.94 -2.72 32.02
C THR A 538 22.19 -4.17 32.43
N SER A 539 21.30 -5.07 32.00
CA SER A 539 21.49 -6.52 32.13
C SER A 539 22.68 -7.02 31.31
N LEU A 540 23.44 -7.92 31.91
CA LEU A 540 24.64 -8.54 31.36
C LEU A 540 24.52 -10.07 31.26
N VAL A 541 23.43 -10.66 31.76
CA VAL A 541 23.18 -12.10 31.80
C VAL A 541 21.85 -12.44 31.12
N GLY A 542 21.84 -13.53 30.35
CA GLY A 542 20.65 -14.06 29.69
C GLY A 542 20.73 -14.06 28.16
N PRO A 543 19.71 -14.57 27.46
CA PRO A 543 19.83 -14.94 26.05
C PRO A 543 20.11 -13.81 25.06
N HIS A 544 19.94 -12.55 25.48
CA HIS A 544 20.39 -11.39 24.69
C HIS A 544 21.93 -11.29 24.56
N ARG A 545 22.68 -12.10 25.31
CA ARG A 545 24.16 -12.18 25.29
C ARG A 545 24.70 -13.50 24.73
N ASP A 546 23.83 -14.44 24.34
CA ASP A 546 24.28 -15.69 23.73
C ASP A 546 24.86 -15.46 22.34
N ASP A 547 25.57 -16.47 21.85
CA ASP A 547 26.09 -16.52 20.49
C ASP A 547 25.88 -17.89 19.81
N LEU A 548 26.09 -17.92 18.51
CA LEU A 548 26.23 -19.15 17.71
C LEU A 548 27.70 -19.25 17.29
N GLU A 549 28.36 -20.32 17.70
CA GLU A 549 29.73 -20.60 17.29
C GLU A 549 29.72 -21.39 15.99
N LEU A 550 30.49 -20.88 15.04
CA LEU A 550 30.74 -21.49 13.75
C LEU A 550 32.24 -21.73 13.60
N GLY A 551 32.63 -22.83 12.97
CA GLY A 551 34.04 -23.14 12.78
C GLY A 551 34.28 -24.17 11.71
N VAL A 552 35.50 -24.20 11.18
CA VAL A 552 35.96 -25.13 10.15
C VAL A 552 37.37 -25.59 10.50
N ARG A 553 37.69 -26.87 10.28
CA ARG A 553 39.07 -27.43 10.43
C ARG A 553 39.79 -26.96 11.71
N ASP A 554 39.25 -27.32 12.88
CA ASP A 554 39.75 -26.94 14.23
C ASP A 554 39.87 -25.43 14.52
N LEU A 555 39.44 -24.57 13.60
CA LEU A 555 39.54 -23.12 13.72
C LEU A 555 38.14 -22.49 13.84
N GLY A 556 38.00 -21.48 14.72
CA GLY A 556 36.71 -20.79 14.98
C GLY A 556 36.31 -19.79 13.90
N ALA A 557 35.18 -19.09 14.04
CA ALA A 557 34.56 -18.24 13.01
C ALA A 557 35.45 -17.17 12.34
N ARG A 558 36.57 -16.77 12.97
CA ARG A 558 37.57 -15.86 12.36
C ARG A 558 38.46 -16.52 11.30
N SER A 559 38.26 -17.81 11.02
CA SER A 559 39.09 -18.62 10.13
C SER A 559 38.44 -18.98 8.79
N PHE A 560 37.22 -18.50 8.52
CA PHE A 560 36.69 -18.51 7.16
C PHE A 560 37.60 -17.64 6.29
N ALA A 561 38.51 -18.29 5.56
CA ALA A 561 39.64 -17.65 4.91
C ALA A 561 39.28 -17.12 3.51
N SER A 562 38.24 -17.70 2.89
CA SER A 562 37.75 -17.28 1.58
C SER A 562 36.29 -16.86 1.60
N HIS A 563 35.97 -15.87 0.75
CA HIS A 563 34.59 -15.41 0.53
C HIS A 563 33.66 -16.56 0.11
N GLY A 564 34.17 -17.50 -0.69
CA GLY A 564 33.43 -18.70 -1.10
C GLY A 564 33.10 -19.65 0.06
N GLU A 565 34.01 -19.84 1.03
CA GLU A 565 33.71 -20.67 2.21
C GLU A 565 32.66 -20.04 3.12
N THR A 566 32.72 -18.72 3.34
CA THR A 566 31.68 -17.99 4.08
C THR A 566 30.32 -18.18 3.44
N TRP A 567 30.28 -18.10 2.10
CA TRP A 567 29.08 -18.27 1.32
C TRP A 567 28.52 -19.69 1.45
N VAL A 568 29.36 -20.73 1.27
CA VAL A 568 28.96 -22.14 1.41
C VAL A 568 28.50 -22.44 2.84
N ALA A 569 29.13 -21.86 3.87
CA ALA A 569 28.71 -22.01 5.25
C ALA A 569 27.31 -21.41 5.50
N ALA A 570 27.04 -20.22 4.97
CA ALA A 570 25.72 -19.59 5.08
C ALA A 570 24.64 -20.42 4.36
N LEU A 571 24.92 -20.92 3.15
CA LEU A 571 23.99 -21.80 2.43
C LEU A 571 23.78 -23.11 3.20
N ALA A 572 24.84 -23.71 3.72
CA ALA A 572 24.76 -24.95 4.49
C ALA A 572 23.88 -24.82 5.74
N LEU A 573 23.92 -23.67 6.43
CA LEU A 573 23.00 -23.39 7.55
C LEU A 573 21.54 -23.38 7.09
N ARG A 574 21.23 -22.78 5.94
CA ARG A 574 19.87 -22.74 5.37
C ARG A 574 19.41 -24.12 4.86
N LEU A 575 20.30 -24.87 4.23
CA LEU A 575 20.02 -26.25 3.80
C LEU A 575 19.78 -27.16 5.01
N GLY A 576 20.61 -27.04 6.05
CA GLY A 576 20.45 -27.78 7.30
C GLY A 576 19.14 -27.46 8.01
N LEU A 577 18.76 -26.18 8.04
CA LEU A 577 17.45 -25.74 8.51
C LEU A 577 16.30 -26.34 7.69
N ALA A 578 16.38 -26.30 6.36
CA ALA A 578 15.34 -26.86 5.50
C ALA A 578 15.16 -28.37 5.72
N THR A 579 16.26 -29.11 5.86
CA THR A 579 16.24 -30.56 6.20
C THR A 579 15.67 -30.81 7.60
N ALA A 580 16.01 -29.99 8.60
CA ALA A 580 15.46 -30.14 9.95
C ALA A 580 13.96 -29.81 10.00
N VAL A 581 13.50 -28.82 9.22
CA VAL A 581 12.07 -28.50 9.06
C VAL A 581 11.32 -29.68 8.48
N GLU A 582 11.83 -30.26 7.39
CA GLU A 582 11.26 -31.46 6.77
C GLU A 582 11.14 -32.61 7.76
N ALA A 583 12.21 -32.90 8.51
CA ALA A 583 12.19 -33.95 9.53
C ALA A 583 11.19 -33.68 10.67
N ALA A 584 10.98 -32.41 11.04
CA ALA A 584 10.09 -32.02 12.12
C ALA A 584 8.59 -32.08 11.74
N ILE A 585 8.26 -31.78 10.48
CA ILE A 585 6.85 -31.66 10.02
C ILE A 585 6.42 -32.79 9.08
N GLY A 586 7.36 -33.52 8.50
CA GLY A 586 7.10 -34.61 7.56
C GLY A 586 6.77 -34.15 6.13
N GLU A 587 7.14 -32.91 5.77
CA GLU A 587 6.95 -32.30 4.46
C GLU A 587 8.08 -31.29 4.20
N PRO A 588 8.67 -31.24 2.99
CA PRO A 588 9.74 -30.31 2.69
C PRO A 588 9.23 -28.85 2.63
N PRO A 589 9.98 -27.87 3.17
CA PRO A 589 9.65 -26.47 2.96
C PRO A 589 9.98 -26.05 1.52
N VAL A 590 9.29 -25.02 1.01
CA VAL A 590 9.74 -24.32 -0.21
C VAL A 590 11.10 -23.70 0.07
N LEU A 591 12.11 -24.02 -0.72
CA LEU A 591 13.45 -23.47 -0.59
C LEU A 591 13.69 -22.39 -1.65
N LEU A 592 13.92 -21.16 -1.21
CA LEU A 592 14.27 -20.03 -2.06
C LEU A 592 15.77 -19.76 -1.94
N VAL A 593 16.49 -19.68 -3.06
CA VAL A 593 17.95 -19.50 -3.08
C VAL A 593 18.31 -18.34 -4.00
N ASP A 594 18.60 -17.19 -3.41
CA ASP A 594 18.95 -15.98 -4.17
C ASP A 594 20.45 -15.96 -4.49
N ASP A 595 20.76 -16.01 -5.79
CA ASP A 595 22.11 -15.94 -6.36
C ASP A 595 23.10 -16.98 -5.77
N PRO A 596 22.85 -18.30 -5.96
CA PRO A 596 23.62 -19.37 -5.34
C PRO A 596 25.10 -19.47 -5.74
N TYR A 597 25.52 -18.75 -6.78
CA TYR A 597 26.78 -19.04 -7.48
C TYR A 597 27.77 -17.88 -7.49
N SER A 598 27.35 -16.69 -7.08
CA SER A 598 28.08 -15.41 -7.14
C SER A 598 29.53 -15.41 -6.62
N ALA A 599 29.90 -16.33 -5.72
CA ALA A 599 31.22 -16.38 -5.08
C ALA A 599 31.97 -17.71 -5.25
N LEU A 600 31.55 -18.56 -6.20
CA LEU A 600 31.99 -19.96 -6.27
C LEU A 600 32.69 -20.32 -7.58
N ASP A 601 33.69 -21.20 -7.47
CA ASP A 601 34.32 -21.87 -8.61
C ASP A 601 33.39 -22.91 -9.26
N PRO A 602 33.61 -23.31 -10.53
CA PRO A 602 32.72 -24.21 -11.25
C PRO A 602 32.46 -25.54 -10.53
N ALA A 603 33.48 -26.16 -9.92
CA ALA A 603 33.32 -27.45 -9.25
C ALA A 603 32.41 -27.35 -8.02
N ARG A 604 32.43 -26.22 -7.30
CA ARG A 604 31.50 -25.96 -6.19
C ARG A 604 30.09 -25.63 -6.69
N ARG A 605 29.93 -24.91 -7.81
CA ARG A 605 28.62 -24.65 -8.43
C ARG A 605 27.92 -25.94 -8.80
N ASP A 606 28.62 -26.87 -9.45
CA ASP A 606 28.08 -28.18 -9.85
C ASP A 606 27.61 -29.01 -8.66
N ARG A 607 28.37 -29.00 -7.56
CA ARG A 607 27.99 -29.69 -6.32
C ARG A 607 26.74 -29.08 -5.70
N ILE A 608 26.65 -27.75 -5.65
CA ILE A 608 25.46 -27.07 -5.13
C ILE A 608 24.25 -27.34 -6.01
N ALA A 609 24.38 -27.23 -7.33
CA ALA A 609 23.30 -27.56 -8.27
C ALA A 609 22.80 -29.01 -8.05
N SER A 610 23.72 -29.95 -7.87
CA SER A 610 23.39 -31.36 -7.56
C SER A 610 22.68 -31.51 -6.22
N ILE A 611 23.12 -30.80 -5.18
CA ILE A 611 22.47 -30.82 -3.85
C ILE A 611 21.06 -30.25 -3.95
N LEU A 612 20.87 -29.10 -4.62
CA LEU A 612 19.58 -28.45 -4.78
C LEU A 612 18.60 -29.31 -5.60
N ALA A 613 19.08 -29.92 -6.69
CA ALA A 613 18.28 -30.80 -7.53
C ALA A 613 17.88 -32.12 -6.86
N ALA A 614 18.68 -32.61 -5.91
CA ALA A 614 18.38 -33.82 -5.15
C ALA A 614 17.40 -33.59 -3.99
N ARG A 615 17.02 -32.34 -3.70
CA ARG A 615 16.10 -32.03 -2.61
C ARG A 615 14.67 -32.43 -2.97
N PRO A 616 13.91 -32.98 -2.02
CA PRO A 616 12.47 -33.12 -2.17
C PRO A 616 11.78 -31.74 -2.10
N GLY A 617 10.64 -31.62 -2.77
CA GLY A 617 9.83 -30.40 -2.81
C GLY A 617 10.30 -29.38 -3.83
N GLN A 618 9.77 -28.16 -3.72
CA GLN A 618 10.03 -27.06 -4.63
C GLN A 618 11.25 -26.22 -4.21
N VAL A 619 12.18 -26.03 -5.15
CA VAL A 619 13.37 -25.17 -4.99
C VAL A 619 13.32 -24.07 -6.04
N VAL A 620 13.29 -22.80 -5.63
CA VAL A 620 13.35 -21.65 -6.54
C VAL A 620 14.69 -20.96 -6.40
N ILE A 621 15.47 -20.91 -7.48
CA ILE A 621 16.79 -20.27 -7.49
C ILE A 621 16.78 -19.03 -8.37
N SER A 622 17.47 -17.96 -7.97
CA SER A 622 17.70 -16.82 -8.86
C SER A 622 19.10 -16.88 -9.47
N VAL A 623 19.23 -16.62 -10.77
CA VAL A 623 20.53 -16.58 -11.47
C VAL A 623 20.62 -15.36 -12.38
N ALA A 624 21.81 -14.77 -12.45
CA ALA A 624 22.05 -13.56 -13.24
C ALA A 624 22.50 -13.85 -14.68
N ASP A 625 23.29 -14.91 -14.84
CA ASP A 625 23.86 -15.34 -16.12
C ASP A 625 23.16 -16.63 -16.60
N GLU A 626 22.95 -16.72 -17.90
CA GLU A 626 22.39 -17.89 -18.56
C GLU A 626 23.30 -19.12 -18.37
N ALA A 627 24.62 -18.91 -18.29
CA ALA A 627 25.58 -19.98 -18.04
C ALA A 627 25.45 -20.61 -16.64
N ASP A 628 24.77 -19.93 -15.71
CA ASP A 628 24.54 -20.39 -14.34
C ASP A 628 23.21 -21.12 -14.18
N VAL A 629 22.41 -21.26 -15.24
CA VAL A 629 21.18 -22.07 -15.23
C VAL A 629 21.56 -23.55 -15.11
N PRO A 630 21.16 -24.26 -14.03
CA PRO A 630 21.48 -25.68 -13.87
C PRO A 630 20.74 -26.53 -14.90
N ALA A 631 21.40 -27.56 -15.42
CA ALA A 631 20.81 -28.50 -16.38
C ALA A 631 19.61 -29.28 -15.82
N GLN A 632 19.46 -29.33 -14.49
CA GLN A 632 18.38 -29.99 -13.79
C GLN A 632 17.14 -29.09 -13.58
N ALA A 633 17.13 -27.88 -14.17
CA ALA A 633 15.99 -26.97 -14.09
C ALA A 633 14.73 -27.63 -14.67
N THR A 634 13.64 -27.66 -13.89
CA THR A 634 12.33 -28.14 -14.33
C THR A 634 11.51 -27.04 -14.98
N ALA A 635 11.78 -25.79 -14.63
CA ALA A 635 11.19 -24.60 -15.26
C ALA A 635 12.17 -23.43 -15.21
N ILE A 636 12.10 -22.54 -16.20
CA ILE A 636 12.86 -21.28 -16.24
C ILE A 636 11.89 -20.12 -16.40
N LEU A 637 12.05 -19.11 -15.55
CA LEU A 637 11.27 -17.88 -15.49
C LEU A 637 12.20 -16.70 -15.79
N ASP A 638 12.00 -16.05 -16.93
CA ASP A 638 12.75 -14.87 -17.32
C ASP A 638 12.20 -13.62 -16.62
N VAL A 639 13.09 -12.88 -15.94
CA VAL A 639 12.78 -11.63 -15.25
C VAL A 639 13.45 -10.45 -15.95
N ARG A 640 12.63 -9.47 -16.37
CA ARG A 640 13.08 -8.23 -16.97
C ARG A 640 12.19 -7.08 -16.53
N ALA A 641 12.79 -6.00 -16.05
CA ALA A 641 12.15 -4.79 -15.57
C ALA A 641 10.97 -5.05 -14.60
N GLY A 642 11.07 -6.05 -13.73
CA GLY A 642 10.00 -6.41 -12.80
C GLY A 642 8.84 -7.23 -13.42
N SER A 643 8.87 -7.53 -14.72
CA SER A 643 8.01 -8.54 -15.36
C SER A 643 8.65 -9.92 -15.25
N VAL A 644 7.81 -10.96 -15.18
CA VAL A 644 8.22 -12.37 -15.13
C VAL A 644 7.48 -13.14 -16.20
N ALA A 645 8.20 -13.86 -17.05
CA ALA A 645 7.64 -14.70 -18.11
C ALA A 645 8.20 -16.13 -18.02
N ALA A 646 7.34 -17.14 -18.16
CA ALA A 646 7.80 -18.51 -18.29
C ALA A 646 8.49 -18.70 -19.64
N ARG A 647 9.69 -19.29 -19.63
CA ARG A 647 10.42 -19.61 -20.84
C ARG A 647 9.81 -20.88 -21.45
N HIS A 648 9.02 -20.71 -22.51
CA HIS A 648 8.55 -21.86 -23.28
C HIS A 648 9.73 -22.42 -24.09
N GLU A 649 9.99 -23.74 -23.97
CA GLU A 649 10.93 -24.41 -24.85
C GLU A 649 10.53 -24.15 -26.31
N ALA A 650 11.45 -23.63 -27.11
CA ALA A 650 11.28 -23.66 -28.56
C ALA A 650 11.26 -25.14 -28.97
N ALA A 651 10.10 -25.59 -29.46
CA ALA A 651 9.87 -26.95 -29.97
C ALA A 651 10.84 -27.33 -31.10
#